data_AF-A0A921FML1-F1
#
_entry.id   AF-A0A921FML1-F1
#
_cell.length_a   1.000
_cell.length_b   1.000
_cell.length_c   1.000
_cell.angle_alpha   90.00
_cell.angle_beta   90.00
_cell.angle_gamma   90.00
#
_symmetry.space_group_name_H-M   'P 1'
#
loop_
_entity.id
_entity.type
_entity.pdbx_description
1 polymer ?
#
loop_
_entity_poly.entity_id
_entity_poly.type
_entity_poly.pdbx_seq_one_letter_code
_entity_poly.pdbx_strand_id
1 'polypeptide(L)'
;MKHESSGTVARFDLEVIGAGLSAADLTGPLLAGDSALRTVVVAPPGTGKTTIVPPTVANRLASQGRSGKVVVTQPRRMAARAAARRLAQLTGTRLGAEVGYAVRGDQQISKATVVEFVTTGVLLRRLIRDPEASGIAAIVLDEVHERHLDTDLTFAMVQQLGQLRDAPLDIVVMSATLDAKLWAGLLTDDGETAANILSVEANSYPLREQWAPLAGNQRGIDARGVTDTFITHIADTVVSTVKREPYGDVLVFLPGAREIDRVAQRLSQQLRDVEVLPLLGSTPAAEQDRILQPRREQQPRRVVLATNVAESALTVPGVRIVVDAGLDRQSRLDTIRGVAGLVTVGAAKSSMVQRGGRAARQAPGLVVRCVSDAEFAARPAHRPAEIRTTDLTQAVLDLACWGAADGAGMALPEPLPERAYTTAVDTLTQLGALDVQHRVTPLGRKLADLPVDPRLGRALYDGAEFSGAQLAAETVATLSSDQRAPGADLTALLRRLRAERPQRWTSDVVRLRRVLPPETTESSRDPLQIGMITALAYPTQIARRRGTATGQTAEYLLASGTAASLPKDSSLQGCEWLAIAQLTLHGNRAIIRSAAELDQDHAELAAGSLVTTQTEAKFVDGKVSARSMHRLGAIELSSTPVKPTPEHTKAAVASTIRERGVLDFFAVTTNPKRYAEFETLRGRLGILYKVFGPPWPDVTDTALTQHLDDWLEPEIEQLARGTHRDRLDL
;
A
#
# COMPACT_ATOMS: atom_id res chain seq x y z
N MET A 1 40.36 -51.69 15.74
CA MET A 1 39.22 -51.37 14.85
C MET A 1 38.00 -51.11 15.72
N LYS A 2 37.78 -49.83 16.07
CA LYS A 2 36.52 -49.36 16.67
C LYS A 2 35.72 -48.75 15.52
N HIS A 3 34.53 -49.27 15.27
CA HIS A 3 33.56 -48.64 14.39
C HIS A 3 32.99 -47.42 15.12
N GLU A 4 33.38 -46.22 14.69
CA GLU A 4 32.66 -44.99 15.00
C GLU A 4 31.45 -44.88 14.07
N SER A 5 30.29 -45.33 14.53
CA SER A 5 29.00 -44.97 13.93
C SER A 5 28.51 -43.66 14.55
N SER A 6 29.10 -42.54 14.15
CA SER A 6 28.51 -41.21 14.40
C SER A 6 27.48 -40.91 13.30
N GLY A 7 26.38 -41.65 13.29
CA GLY A 7 25.24 -41.34 12.43
C GLY A 7 24.51 -40.12 12.99
N THR A 8 24.67 -38.96 12.35
CA THR A 8 23.89 -37.76 12.68
C THR A 8 22.41 -38.07 12.41
N VAL A 9 21.62 -38.28 13.47
CA VAL A 9 20.19 -38.57 13.35
C VAL A 9 19.50 -37.38 12.66
N ALA A 10 18.81 -37.65 11.54
CA ALA A 10 18.00 -36.65 10.85
C ALA A 10 16.96 -36.06 11.83
N ARG A 11 16.84 -34.72 11.86
CA ARG A 11 15.95 -34.04 12.82
C ARG A 11 14.47 -34.23 12.52
N PHE A 12 14.11 -34.32 11.24
CA PHE A 12 12.75 -34.52 10.76
C PHE A 12 12.67 -35.77 9.89
N ASP A 13 11.59 -36.55 10.04
CA ASP A 13 11.28 -37.68 9.17
C ASP A 13 10.63 -37.19 7.87
N LEU A 14 11.44 -37.04 6.81
CA LEU A 14 10.99 -36.50 5.53
C LEU A 14 10.09 -37.47 4.76
N GLU A 15 10.19 -38.77 4.99
CA GLU A 15 9.34 -39.77 4.33
C GLU A 15 7.90 -39.65 4.84
N VAL A 16 7.73 -39.54 6.17
CA VAL A 16 6.41 -39.34 6.79
C VAL A 16 5.81 -38.00 6.40
N ILE A 17 6.60 -36.91 6.42
CA ILE A 17 6.11 -35.57 6.06
C ILE A 17 5.74 -35.51 4.57
N GLY A 18 6.50 -36.18 3.70
CA GLY A 18 6.35 -36.19 2.24
C GLY A 18 5.33 -37.17 1.69
N ALA A 19 4.77 -38.06 2.51
CA ALA A 19 3.84 -39.09 2.06
C ALA A 19 2.66 -38.50 1.27
N GLY A 20 2.56 -38.87 -0.02
CA GLY A 20 1.48 -38.44 -0.93
C GLY A 20 1.60 -37.00 -1.44
N LEU A 21 2.75 -36.33 -1.27
CA LEU A 21 2.99 -34.97 -1.73
C LEU A 21 4.03 -34.95 -2.85
N SER A 22 3.71 -34.33 -4.00
CA SER A 22 4.66 -34.17 -5.11
C SER A 22 5.92 -33.40 -4.71
N ALA A 23 5.84 -32.51 -3.71
CA ALA A 23 7.02 -31.79 -3.21
C ALA A 23 8.08 -32.69 -2.57
N ALA A 24 7.78 -33.96 -2.27
CA ALA A 24 8.76 -34.93 -1.76
C ALA A 24 9.94 -35.13 -2.73
N ASP A 25 9.72 -34.97 -4.04
CA ASP A 25 10.77 -35.08 -5.07
C ASP A 25 11.86 -34.00 -4.93
N LEU A 26 11.60 -32.91 -4.19
CA LEU A 26 12.57 -31.86 -3.90
C LEU A 26 13.60 -32.26 -2.83
N THR A 27 13.32 -33.29 -2.03
CA THR A 27 14.12 -33.62 -0.85
C THR A 27 15.58 -33.97 -1.21
N GLY A 28 15.76 -34.88 -2.18
CA GLY A 28 17.09 -35.29 -2.65
C GLY A 28 17.93 -34.11 -3.17
N PRO A 29 17.44 -33.33 -4.15
CA PRO A 29 18.16 -32.16 -4.65
C PRO A 29 18.48 -31.11 -3.58
N LEU A 30 17.58 -30.87 -2.62
CA LEU A 30 17.82 -29.91 -1.53
C LEU A 30 18.85 -30.41 -0.51
N LEU A 31 18.98 -31.72 -0.32
CA LEU A 31 20.00 -32.32 0.55
C LEU A 31 21.38 -32.39 -0.12
N ALA A 32 21.47 -32.25 -1.44
CA ALA A 32 22.71 -32.42 -2.20
C ALA A 32 23.70 -31.24 -2.06
N GLY A 33 25.00 -31.54 -2.13
CA GLY A 33 26.10 -30.57 -2.11
C GLY A 33 26.49 -30.09 -0.72
N ASP A 34 27.69 -29.50 -0.60
CA ASP A 34 28.28 -29.09 0.69
C ASP A 34 28.32 -27.57 0.91
N SER A 35 28.04 -26.78 -0.14
CA SER A 35 28.00 -25.32 -0.06
C SER A 35 26.69 -24.78 0.53
N ALA A 36 26.67 -23.48 0.84
CA ALA A 36 25.47 -22.77 1.25
C ALA A 36 24.39 -22.89 0.16
N LEU A 37 23.17 -23.22 0.56
CA LEU A 37 22.08 -23.45 -0.37
C LEU A 37 21.58 -22.12 -0.96
N ARG A 38 21.62 -21.97 -2.28
CA ARG A 38 20.99 -20.86 -3.03
C ARG A 38 20.07 -21.46 -4.08
N THR A 39 18.76 -21.43 -3.84
CA THR A 39 17.82 -22.19 -4.69
C THR A 39 16.46 -21.51 -4.82
N VAL A 40 15.92 -21.55 -6.03
CA VAL A 40 14.53 -21.22 -6.33
C VAL A 40 13.73 -22.50 -6.47
N VAL A 41 12.69 -22.65 -5.65
CA VAL A 41 11.74 -23.76 -5.74
C VAL A 41 10.47 -23.27 -6.42
N VAL A 42 10.11 -23.93 -7.51
CA VAL A 42 8.89 -23.69 -8.27
C VAL A 42 7.96 -24.85 -8.06
N ALA A 43 6.87 -24.63 -7.34
CA ALA A 43 5.89 -25.67 -7.10
C ALA A 43 4.49 -25.07 -6.99
N PRO A 44 3.50 -25.60 -7.74
CA PRO A 44 2.14 -25.14 -7.63
C PRO A 44 1.61 -25.22 -6.20
N PRO A 45 0.67 -24.34 -5.81
CA PRO A 45 0.10 -24.37 -4.47
C PRO A 45 -0.63 -25.70 -4.18
N GLY A 46 -0.41 -26.27 -3.00
CA GLY A 46 -1.01 -27.56 -2.60
C GLY A 46 -0.12 -28.79 -2.82
N THR A 47 1.02 -28.64 -3.49
CA THR A 47 2.05 -29.70 -3.66
C THR A 47 2.78 -30.10 -2.39
N GLY A 48 2.68 -29.31 -1.31
CA GLY A 48 3.39 -29.55 -0.05
C GLY A 48 4.70 -28.78 0.10
N LYS A 49 5.05 -27.85 -0.80
CA LYS A 49 6.32 -27.09 -0.74
C LYS A 49 6.60 -26.46 0.64
N THR A 50 5.59 -25.81 1.23
CA THR A 50 5.69 -25.07 2.50
C THR A 50 5.86 -26.01 3.70
N THR A 51 5.51 -27.30 3.55
CA THR A 51 5.66 -28.33 4.58
C THR A 51 6.88 -29.22 4.36
N ILE A 52 7.44 -29.30 3.15
CA ILE A 52 8.58 -30.18 2.82
C ILE A 52 9.91 -29.43 2.80
N VAL A 53 9.95 -28.24 2.21
CA VAL A 53 11.21 -27.52 2.02
C VAL A 53 11.83 -27.13 3.36
N PRO A 54 11.11 -26.51 4.33
CA PRO A 54 11.73 -26.11 5.60
C PRO A 54 12.36 -27.25 6.44
N PRO A 55 11.69 -28.40 6.69
CA PRO A 55 12.32 -29.49 7.43
C PRO A 55 13.47 -30.14 6.65
N THR A 56 13.42 -30.15 5.32
CA THR A 56 14.53 -30.63 4.48
C THR A 56 15.78 -29.77 4.67
N VAL A 57 15.61 -28.44 4.62
CA VAL A 57 16.71 -27.49 4.89
C VAL A 57 17.23 -27.65 6.32
N ALA A 58 16.35 -27.88 7.31
CA ALA A 58 16.78 -28.13 8.68
C ALA A 58 17.63 -29.41 8.83
N ASN A 59 17.25 -30.49 8.13
CA ASN A 59 18.03 -31.73 8.09
C ASN A 59 19.39 -31.54 7.41
N ARG A 60 19.44 -30.78 6.30
CA ARG A 60 20.69 -30.40 5.63
C ARG A 60 21.65 -29.67 6.58
N LEU A 61 21.16 -28.66 7.28
CA LEU A 61 21.97 -27.92 8.25
C LEU A 61 22.52 -28.85 9.33
N ALA A 62 21.68 -29.75 9.84
CA ALA A 62 22.09 -30.72 10.86
C ALA A 62 23.16 -31.70 10.33
N SER A 63 23.03 -32.21 9.10
CA SER A 63 24.03 -33.12 8.51
C SER A 63 25.38 -32.42 8.25
N GLN A 64 25.36 -31.11 8.04
CA GLN A 64 26.56 -30.27 7.91
C GLN A 64 27.12 -29.78 9.26
N GLY A 65 26.53 -30.20 10.39
CA GLY A 65 26.93 -29.72 11.73
C GLY A 65 26.62 -28.24 12.00
N ARG A 66 25.82 -27.58 11.15
CA ARG A 66 25.42 -26.18 11.30
C ARG A 66 24.27 -26.07 12.30
N SER A 67 24.37 -25.09 13.20
CA SER A 67 23.33 -24.78 14.19
C SER A 67 22.64 -23.46 13.87
N GLY A 68 21.36 -23.34 14.23
CA GLY A 68 20.54 -22.18 13.98
C GLY A 68 19.14 -22.54 13.50
N LYS A 69 18.27 -21.54 13.39
CA LYS A 69 16.89 -21.71 12.94
C LYS A 69 16.78 -21.66 11.42
N VAL A 70 15.78 -22.36 10.90
CA VAL A 70 15.21 -22.15 9.57
C VAL A 70 14.01 -21.24 9.72
N VAL A 71 14.12 -20.00 9.23
CA VAL A 71 13.03 -19.03 9.26
C VAL A 71 12.30 -19.05 7.92
N VAL A 72 10.99 -19.22 7.95
CA VAL A 72 10.15 -19.30 6.74
C VAL A 72 9.20 -18.11 6.72
N THR A 73 9.32 -17.23 5.74
CA THR A 73 8.40 -16.10 5.61
C THR A 73 7.09 -16.54 4.98
N GLN A 74 6.01 -15.87 5.37
CA GLN A 74 4.70 -15.95 4.75
C GLN A 74 4.13 -14.53 4.63
N PRO A 75 3.43 -14.18 3.54
CA PRO A 75 2.92 -12.83 3.37
C PRO A 75 1.80 -12.50 4.37
N ARG A 76 1.13 -13.52 4.91
CA ARG A 76 -0.10 -13.36 5.72
C ARG A 76 0.04 -14.08 7.06
N ARG A 77 -0.49 -13.48 8.13
CA ARG A 77 -0.46 -14.06 9.49
C ARG A 77 -1.12 -15.43 9.55
N MET A 78 -2.28 -15.58 8.91
CA MET A 78 -3.03 -16.83 8.89
C MET A 78 -2.26 -17.94 8.15
N ALA A 79 -1.54 -17.61 7.08
CA ALA A 79 -0.70 -18.56 6.36
C ALA A 79 0.46 -19.07 7.22
N ALA A 80 1.17 -18.18 7.92
CA ALA A 80 2.23 -18.56 8.87
C ALA A 80 1.72 -19.51 9.96
N ARG A 81 0.58 -19.17 10.59
CA ARG A 81 -0.05 -20.01 11.63
C ARG A 81 -0.49 -21.37 11.10
N ALA A 82 -1.15 -21.39 9.94
CA ALA A 82 -1.62 -22.61 9.30
C ALA A 82 -0.47 -23.53 8.89
N ALA A 83 0.59 -22.98 8.29
CA ALA A 83 1.79 -23.72 7.89
C ALA A 83 2.50 -24.35 9.11
N ALA A 84 2.73 -23.57 10.16
CA ALA A 84 3.37 -24.06 11.39
C ALA A 84 2.57 -25.19 12.04
N ARG A 85 1.23 -25.05 12.13
CA ARG A 85 0.37 -26.11 12.67
C ARG A 85 0.37 -27.35 11.81
N ARG A 86 0.28 -27.18 10.49
CA ARG A 86 0.28 -28.32 9.57
C ARG A 86 1.58 -29.10 9.68
N LEU A 87 2.73 -28.41 9.72
CA LEU A 87 4.01 -29.08 9.87
C LEU A 87 4.15 -29.74 11.25
N ALA A 88 3.72 -29.08 12.33
CA ALA A 88 3.71 -29.70 13.67
C ALA A 88 2.84 -30.98 13.73
N GLN A 89 1.70 -30.99 13.04
CA GLN A 89 0.85 -32.18 12.91
C GLN A 89 1.55 -33.30 12.13
N LEU A 90 2.20 -32.97 11.01
CA LEU A 90 2.92 -33.94 10.18
C LEU A 90 4.12 -34.55 10.91
N THR A 91 4.77 -33.79 11.79
CA THR A 91 5.90 -34.27 12.60
C THR A 91 5.46 -34.94 13.90
N GLY A 92 4.16 -34.92 14.24
CA GLY A 92 3.68 -35.42 15.53
C GLY A 92 4.16 -34.60 16.74
N THR A 93 4.66 -33.38 16.53
CA THR A 93 5.20 -32.52 17.59
C THR A 93 4.18 -31.52 18.10
N ARG A 94 4.39 -31.03 19.33
CA ARG A 94 3.60 -29.91 19.86
C ARG A 94 4.03 -28.61 19.17
N LEU A 95 3.05 -27.81 18.73
CA LEU A 95 3.31 -26.46 18.23
C LEU A 95 4.08 -25.60 19.26
N GLY A 96 5.14 -24.94 18.81
CA GLY A 96 6.09 -24.19 19.63
C GLY A 96 7.25 -25.02 20.19
N ALA A 97 7.24 -26.35 20.04
CA ALA A 97 8.43 -27.18 20.25
C ALA A 97 9.38 -27.03 19.04
N GLU A 98 9.56 -28.05 18.21
CA GLU A 98 10.45 -28.03 17.04
C GLU A 98 9.96 -27.12 15.91
N VAL A 99 8.64 -26.95 15.79
CA VAL A 99 7.98 -26.13 14.78
C VAL A 99 7.15 -25.06 15.49
N GLY A 100 7.37 -23.80 15.12
CA GLY A 100 6.68 -22.66 15.75
C GLY A 100 6.35 -21.55 14.76
N TYR A 101 5.70 -20.50 15.26
CA TYR A 101 5.45 -19.29 14.47
C TYR A 101 5.59 -18.01 15.28
N ALA A 102 5.89 -16.90 14.60
CA ALA A 102 5.82 -15.56 15.17
C ALA A 102 5.18 -14.58 14.17
N VAL A 103 4.07 -13.97 14.58
CA VAL A 103 3.35 -12.96 13.79
C VAL A 103 3.10 -11.73 14.67
N ARG A 104 2.68 -10.60 14.08
CA ARG A 104 2.40 -9.39 14.87
C ARG A 104 1.31 -9.66 15.92
N GLY A 105 1.70 -9.57 17.19
CA GLY A 105 0.83 -9.70 18.36
C GLY A 105 0.59 -11.13 18.87
N ASP A 106 1.18 -12.15 18.23
CA ASP A 106 1.01 -13.55 18.63
C ASP A 106 2.25 -14.38 18.24
N GLN A 107 2.75 -15.22 19.15
CA GLN A 107 3.89 -16.09 18.91
C GLN A 107 3.76 -17.40 19.69
N GLN A 108 4.14 -18.50 19.07
CA GLN A 108 4.30 -19.81 19.70
C GLN A 108 5.64 -20.41 19.27
N ILE A 109 6.67 -20.13 20.07
CA ILE A 109 8.05 -20.58 19.86
C ILE A 109 8.68 -20.93 21.21
N SER A 110 9.75 -21.71 21.18
CA SER A 110 10.59 -22.01 22.34
C SER A 110 12.06 -22.06 21.93
N LYS A 111 12.95 -22.34 22.90
CA LYS A 111 14.37 -22.60 22.60
C LYS A 111 14.59 -23.86 21.75
N ALA A 112 13.62 -24.78 21.73
CA ALA A 112 13.67 -25.99 20.92
C ALA A 112 13.19 -25.77 19.47
N THR A 113 12.66 -24.59 19.14
CA THR A 113 12.14 -24.30 17.79
C THR A 113 13.26 -24.25 16.76
N VAL A 114 13.17 -25.15 15.79
CA VAL A 114 14.10 -25.30 14.67
C VAL A 114 13.53 -24.63 13.43
N VAL A 115 12.24 -24.87 13.11
CA VAL A 115 11.54 -24.25 11.99
C VAL A 115 10.58 -23.20 12.52
N GLU A 116 10.80 -21.94 12.18
CA GLU A 116 10.00 -20.80 12.62
C GLU A 116 9.30 -20.12 11.44
N PHE A 117 7.97 -20.24 11.37
CA PHE A 117 7.17 -19.52 10.38
C PHE A 117 6.90 -18.09 10.85
N VAL A 118 7.24 -17.10 10.05
CA VAL A 118 7.04 -15.70 10.39
C VAL A 118 6.29 -14.97 9.28
N THR A 119 5.60 -13.88 9.60
CA THR A 119 5.21 -12.97 8.51
C THR A 119 6.43 -12.28 7.93
N THR A 120 6.42 -11.97 6.63
CA THR A 120 7.51 -11.23 5.98
C THR A 120 7.91 -9.97 6.75
N GLY A 121 6.95 -9.11 7.10
CA GLY A 121 7.22 -7.90 7.90
C GLY A 121 7.68 -8.14 9.36
N VAL A 122 7.67 -9.39 9.88
CA VAL A 122 8.34 -9.73 11.15
C VAL A 122 9.82 -10.01 10.90
N LEU A 123 10.16 -10.73 9.83
CA LEU A 123 11.56 -10.94 9.45
C LEU A 123 12.23 -9.61 9.06
N LEU A 124 11.58 -8.79 8.24
CA LEU A 124 12.09 -7.48 7.82
C LEU A 124 12.50 -6.63 9.04
N ARG A 125 11.61 -6.49 10.03
CA ARG A 125 11.92 -5.77 11.28
C ARG A 125 13.05 -6.40 12.10
N ARG A 126 13.18 -7.74 12.09
CA ARG A 126 14.29 -8.42 12.78
C ARG A 126 15.63 -8.10 12.09
N LEU A 127 15.67 -8.11 10.76
CA LEU A 127 16.85 -7.76 9.99
C LEU A 127 17.28 -6.31 10.25
N ILE A 128 16.34 -5.36 10.19
CA ILE A 128 16.65 -3.95 10.47
C ILE A 128 17.25 -3.75 11.86
N ARG A 129 16.74 -4.48 12.86
CA ARG A 129 17.21 -4.38 14.25
C ARG A 129 18.53 -5.13 14.52
N ASP A 130 18.70 -6.30 13.88
CA ASP A 130 19.86 -7.16 13.98
C ASP A 130 20.29 -7.57 12.56
N PRO A 131 21.12 -6.74 11.90
CA PRO A 131 21.57 -7.00 10.54
C PRO A 131 22.38 -8.28 10.39
N GLU A 132 22.96 -8.84 11.46
CA GLU A 132 23.69 -10.11 11.41
C GLU A 132 22.75 -11.34 11.42
N ALA A 133 21.46 -11.12 11.72
CA ALA A 133 20.44 -12.16 11.85
C ALA A 133 20.88 -13.31 12.78
N SER A 134 21.39 -12.95 13.96
CA SER A 134 22.01 -13.89 14.90
C SER A 134 21.10 -15.07 15.25
N GLY A 135 21.64 -16.29 15.17
CA GLY A 135 20.90 -17.53 15.43
C GLY A 135 20.03 -18.03 14.28
N ILE A 136 20.01 -17.36 13.12
CA ILE A 136 19.38 -17.85 11.89
C ILE A 136 20.45 -18.46 10.98
N ALA A 137 20.21 -19.69 10.53
CA ALA A 137 21.11 -20.43 9.63
C ALA A 137 20.53 -20.61 8.22
N ALA A 138 19.20 -20.52 8.08
CA ALA A 138 18.55 -20.51 6.79
C ALA A 138 17.32 -19.60 6.78
N ILE A 139 17.05 -19.00 5.62
CA ILE A 139 15.85 -18.21 5.34
C ILE A 139 15.16 -18.78 4.11
N VAL A 140 13.87 -19.08 4.25
CA VAL A 140 13.00 -19.52 3.17
C VAL A 140 11.97 -18.43 2.90
N LEU A 141 12.06 -17.80 1.73
CA LEU A 141 11.15 -16.75 1.28
C LEU A 141 10.00 -17.38 0.51
N ASP A 142 8.84 -17.52 1.13
CA ASP A 142 7.67 -18.15 0.49
C ASP A 142 6.75 -17.13 -0.22
N GLU A 143 6.02 -17.60 -1.23
CA GLU A 143 5.00 -16.85 -1.97
C GLU A 143 5.52 -15.57 -2.64
N VAL A 144 6.77 -15.57 -3.12
CA VAL A 144 7.39 -14.37 -3.72
C VAL A 144 6.67 -13.85 -4.98
N HIS A 145 5.84 -14.69 -5.60
CA HIS A 145 4.98 -14.33 -6.73
C HIS A 145 3.86 -13.35 -6.37
N GLU A 146 3.52 -13.16 -5.09
CA GLU A 146 2.56 -12.11 -4.70
C GLU A 146 3.14 -10.70 -4.88
N ARG A 147 4.48 -10.56 -5.03
CA ARG A 147 5.21 -9.30 -5.28
C ARG A 147 4.83 -8.17 -4.31
N HIS A 148 4.67 -8.54 -3.04
CA HIS A 148 4.48 -7.61 -1.94
C HIS A 148 5.75 -6.82 -1.67
N LEU A 149 5.60 -5.55 -1.26
CA LEU A 149 6.74 -4.66 -1.02
C LEU A 149 7.66 -5.22 0.07
N ASP A 150 7.11 -5.66 1.20
CA ASP A 150 7.88 -6.28 2.28
C ASP A 150 8.70 -7.49 1.80
N THR A 151 8.16 -8.27 0.85
CA THR A 151 8.85 -9.47 0.33
C THR A 151 10.01 -9.10 -0.57
N ASP A 152 9.82 -8.14 -1.46
CA ASP A 152 10.87 -7.64 -2.36
C ASP A 152 12.01 -7.01 -1.54
N LEU A 153 11.71 -6.22 -0.49
CA LEU A 153 12.71 -5.65 0.42
C LEU A 153 13.43 -6.72 1.25
N THR A 154 12.68 -7.65 1.85
CA THR A 154 13.25 -8.73 2.67
C THR A 154 14.18 -9.60 1.83
N PHE A 155 13.80 -9.92 0.59
CA PHE A 155 14.66 -10.64 -0.33
C PHE A 155 15.98 -9.91 -0.54
N ALA A 156 15.93 -8.62 -0.87
CA ALA A 156 17.13 -7.83 -1.14
C ALA A 156 18.06 -7.77 0.07
N MET A 157 17.53 -7.55 1.29
CA MET A 157 18.31 -7.54 2.53
C MET A 157 18.89 -8.91 2.86
N VAL A 158 18.14 -9.99 2.64
CA VAL A 158 18.60 -11.37 2.85
C VAL A 158 19.70 -11.75 1.86
N GLN A 159 19.58 -11.33 0.59
CA GLN A 159 20.62 -11.56 -0.41
C GLN A 159 21.93 -10.90 0.00
N GLN A 160 21.87 -9.62 0.37
CA GLN A 160 23.04 -8.86 0.81
C GLN A 160 23.62 -9.43 2.11
N LEU A 161 22.78 -9.81 3.07
CA LEU A 161 23.21 -10.50 4.28
C LEU A 161 23.99 -11.78 3.94
N GLY A 162 23.47 -12.59 3.01
CA GLY A 162 24.14 -13.81 2.59
C GLY A 162 25.48 -13.57 1.88
N GLN A 163 25.71 -12.39 1.30
CA GLN A 163 26.96 -12.00 0.65
C GLN A 163 27.99 -11.44 1.64
N LEU A 164 27.53 -10.70 2.65
CA LEU A 164 28.40 -9.99 3.58
C LEU A 164 28.73 -10.78 4.85
N ARG A 165 27.95 -11.81 5.18
CA ARG A 165 28.09 -12.57 6.42
C ARG A 165 29.19 -13.63 6.31
N ASP A 166 30.07 -13.67 7.31
CA ASP A 166 31.14 -14.70 7.40
C ASP A 166 30.59 -16.14 7.49
N ALA A 167 29.53 -16.33 8.28
CA ALA A 167 28.88 -17.63 8.43
C ALA A 167 27.90 -17.89 7.28
N PRO A 168 27.94 -19.08 6.65
CA PRO A 168 27.09 -19.39 5.49
C PRO A 168 25.61 -19.34 5.87
N LEU A 169 24.82 -18.64 5.04
CA LEU A 169 23.36 -18.55 5.15
C LEU A 169 22.70 -19.26 3.97
N ASP A 170 21.86 -20.25 4.26
CA ASP A 170 21.07 -20.93 3.24
C ASP A 170 19.84 -20.09 2.89
N ILE A 171 19.62 -19.83 1.60
CA ILE A 171 18.52 -19.00 1.10
C ILE A 171 17.73 -19.78 0.05
N VAL A 172 16.45 -19.99 0.34
CA VAL A 172 15.52 -20.65 -0.57
C VAL A 172 14.38 -19.69 -0.91
N VAL A 173 14.13 -19.48 -2.20
CA VAL A 173 13.01 -18.68 -2.69
C VAL A 173 11.94 -19.61 -3.24
N MET A 174 10.72 -19.54 -2.73
CA MET A 174 9.62 -20.40 -3.19
C MET A 174 8.57 -19.59 -3.97
N SER A 175 8.24 -20.06 -5.17
CA SER A 175 7.24 -19.45 -6.05
C SER A 175 6.24 -20.49 -6.56
N ALA A 176 5.02 -20.03 -6.81
CA ALA A 176 3.97 -20.81 -7.46
C ALA A 176 3.93 -20.59 -8.99
N THR A 177 4.67 -19.60 -9.50
CA THR A 177 4.57 -19.11 -10.89
C THR A 177 5.92 -19.11 -11.62
N LEU A 178 5.87 -18.80 -12.92
CA LEU A 178 6.97 -18.87 -13.89
C LEU A 178 8.12 -17.85 -13.69
N ASP A 179 8.05 -16.95 -12.71
CA ASP A 179 9.09 -15.92 -12.48
C ASP A 179 10.39 -16.47 -11.87
N ALA A 180 10.58 -17.80 -11.90
CA ALA A 180 11.73 -18.48 -11.31
C ALA A 180 13.07 -17.98 -11.83
N LYS A 181 13.15 -17.62 -13.12
CA LYS A 181 14.36 -17.09 -13.74
C LYS A 181 14.77 -15.73 -13.18
N LEU A 182 13.80 -14.85 -12.91
CA LEU A 182 14.04 -13.55 -12.29
C LEU A 182 14.68 -13.75 -10.92
N TRP A 183 14.04 -14.56 -10.07
CA TRP A 183 14.53 -14.82 -8.72
C TRP A 183 15.87 -15.56 -8.71
N ALA A 184 16.10 -16.48 -9.64
CA ALA A 184 17.37 -17.19 -9.73
C ALA A 184 18.51 -16.25 -10.14
N GLY A 185 18.25 -15.33 -11.08
CA GLY A 185 19.21 -14.29 -11.46
C GLY A 185 19.56 -13.37 -10.27
N LEU A 186 18.55 -12.93 -9.51
CA LEU A 186 18.78 -12.07 -8.34
C LEU A 186 19.45 -12.78 -7.16
N LEU A 187 19.25 -14.10 -7.02
CA LEU A 187 19.83 -14.93 -5.96
C LEU A 187 21.26 -15.38 -6.29
N THR A 188 21.73 -15.11 -7.50
CA THR A 188 23.09 -15.46 -7.94
C THR A 188 24.12 -14.69 -7.11
N ASP A 189 25.13 -15.41 -6.63
CA ASP A 189 26.27 -14.81 -5.93
C ASP A 189 27.24 -14.20 -6.96
N ASP A 190 27.98 -13.14 -6.58
CA ASP A 190 28.80 -12.33 -7.49
C ASP A 190 29.95 -13.15 -8.12
N GLY A 191 29.65 -13.92 -9.18
CA GLY A 191 30.62 -14.33 -10.19
C GLY A 191 30.65 -15.80 -10.65
N GLU A 192 30.12 -16.80 -9.94
CA GLU A 192 30.53 -18.19 -10.26
C GLU A 192 29.43 -19.25 -10.44
N THR A 193 28.20 -19.10 -9.94
CA THR A 193 27.14 -20.08 -10.25
C THR A 193 25.72 -19.53 -10.08
N ALA A 194 24.90 -19.64 -11.13
CA ALA A 194 23.48 -19.26 -11.07
C ALA A 194 22.74 -20.12 -10.03
N ALA A 195 21.81 -19.51 -9.28
CA ALA A 195 21.01 -20.25 -8.31
C ALA A 195 20.21 -21.36 -8.98
N ASN A 196 20.18 -22.54 -8.35
CA ASN A 196 19.48 -23.70 -8.89
C ASN A 196 17.96 -23.45 -8.93
N ILE A 197 17.31 -23.83 -10.03
CA ILE A 197 15.85 -23.86 -10.12
C ILE A 197 15.40 -25.30 -9.98
N LEU A 198 14.67 -25.60 -8.90
CA LEU A 198 14.05 -26.89 -8.68
C LEU A 198 12.55 -26.77 -8.94
N SER A 199 11.98 -27.62 -9.78
CA SER A 199 10.57 -27.57 -10.13
C SER A 199 9.86 -28.88 -9.85
N VAL A 200 8.63 -28.78 -9.34
CA VAL A 200 7.71 -29.91 -9.19
C VAL A 200 6.43 -29.62 -9.95
N GLU A 201 6.04 -30.58 -10.78
CA GLU A 201 4.73 -30.55 -11.42
C GLU A 201 3.66 -31.05 -10.44
N ALA A 202 2.50 -30.40 -10.47
CA ALA A 202 1.35 -30.84 -9.69
C ALA A 202 0.33 -31.51 -10.61
N ASN A 203 -0.13 -32.70 -10.23
CA ASN A 203 -1.33 -33.28 -10.82
C ASN A 203 -2.54 -32.57 -10.22
N SER A 204 -3.02 -31.50 -10.85
CA SER A 204 -4.31 -30.90 -10.50
C SER A 204 -5.45 -31.78 -10.98
N TYR A 205 -6.54 -31.84 -10.21
CA TYR A 205 -7.75 -32.49 -10.69
C TYR A 205 -8.41 -31.67 -11.81
N PRO A 206 -9.25 -32.26 -12.67
CA PRO A 206 -10.01 -31.52 -13.66
C PRO A 206 -10.85 -30.40 -13.03
N LEU A 207 -10.76 -29.20 -13.60
CA LEU A 207 -11.52 -28.01 -13.20
C LEU A 207 -12.51 -27.64 -14.31
N ARG A 208 -13.81 -27.66 -14.01
CA ARG A 208 -14.84 -27.13 -14.91
C ARG A 208 -14.97 -25.62 -14.71
N GLU A 209 -15.01 -24.86 -15.80
CA GLU A 209 -15.20 -23.41 -15.76
C GLU A 209 -16.60 -23.01 -16.24
N GLN A 210 -17.24 -22.09 -15.52
CA GLN A 210 -18.53 -21.49 -15.87
C GLN A 210 -18.46 -19.96 -15.73
N TRP A 211 -19.06 -19.26 -16.68
CA TRP A 211 -19.18 -17.80 -16.67
C TRP A 211 -20.59 -17.37 -16.27
N ALA A 212 -20.67 -16.40 -15.36
CA ALA A 212 -21.92 -15.83 -14.86
C ALA A 212 -21.79 -14.30 -14.79
N PRO A 213 -21.61 -13.59 -15.93
CA PRO A 213 -21.53 -12.14 -15.93
C PRO A 213 -22.83 -11.49 -15.44
N LEU A 214 -22.72 -10.27 -14.93
CA LEU A 214 -23.89 -9.43 -14.64
C LEU A 214 -24.66 -9.14 -15.95
N ALA A 215 -25.99 -9.23 -15.92
CA ALA A 215 -26.80 -9.11 -17.12
C ALA A 215 -26.91 -7.66 -17.66
N GLY A 216 -26.93 -7.53 -18.99
CA GLY A 216 -27.14 -6.26 -19.70
C GLY A 216 -25.97 -5.27 -19.56
N ASN A 217 -26.26 -3.97 -19.68
CA ASN A 217 -25.26 -2.90 -19.59
C ASN A 217 -24.97 -2.46 -18.14
N GLN A 218 -25.31 -3.29 -17.15
CA GLN A 218 -25.10 -2.98 -15.75
C GLN A 218 -23.63 -3.10 -15.38
N ARG A 219 -23.14 -2.22 -14.50
CA ARG A 219 -21.73 -2.21 -14.08
C ARG A 219 -21.58 -2.81 -12.68
N GLY A 220 -20.61 -3.72 -12.54
CA GLY A 220 -20.25 -4.30 -11.24
C GLY A 220 -19.64 -3.30 -10.26
N ILE A 221 -18.99 -2.26 -10.80
CA ILE A 221 -18.37 -1.16 -10.05
C ILE A 221 -18.87 0.17 -10.63
N ASP A 222 -19.25 1.10 -9.75
CA ASP A 222 -19.53 2.50 -10.08
C ASP A 222 -18.60 3.44 -9.30
N ALA A 223 -18.86 4.75 -9.40
CA ALA A 223 -18.09 5.76 -8.68
C ALA A 223 -18.13 5.60 -7.15
N ARG A 224 -19.02 4.78 -6.57
CA ARG A 224 -19.15 4.52 -5.12
C ARG A 224 -18.55 3.17 -4.70
N GLY A 225 -17.95 2.43 -5.64
CA GLY A 225 -17.37 1.10 -5.43
C GLY A 225 -18.26 -0.01 -5.98
N VAL A 226 -18.30 -1.15 -5.28
CA VAL A 226 -19.07 -2.32 -5.72
C VAL A 226 -20.57 -2.04 -5.60
N THR A 227 -21.30 -2.20 -6.70
CA THR A 227 -22.73 -1.85 -6.77
C THR A 227 -23.58 -2.86 -6.00
N ASP A 228 -24.72 -2.42 -5.45
CA ASP A 228 -25.63 -3.34 -4.78
C ASP A 228 -26.15 -4.45 -5.70
N THR A 229 -26.41 -4.09 -6.95
CA THR A 229 -26.80 -5.01 -8.01
C THR A 229 -25.78 -6.14 -8.20
N PHE A 230 -24.49 -5.82 -8.17
CA PHE A 230 -23.44 -6.84 -8.27
C PHE A 230 -23.37 -7.74 -7.03
N ILE A 231 -23.56 -7.18 -5.83
CA ILE A 231 -23.63 -7.97 -4.60
C ILE A 231 -24.82 -8.93 -4.61
N THR A 232 -25.98 -8.48 -5.11
CA THR A 232 -27.17 -9.34 -5.29
C THR A 232 -26.87 -10.45 -6.28
N HIS A 233 -26.31 -10.11 -7.44
CA HIS A 233 -25.92 -11.07 -8.46
C HIS A 233 -24.95 -12.15 -7.96
N ILE A 234 -23.93 -11.77 -7.17
CA ILE A 234 -23.01 -12.74 -6.56
C ILE A 234 -23.75 -13.67 -5.60
N ALA A 235 -24.60 -13.13 -4.72
CA ALA A 235 -25.37 -13.95 -3.79
C ALA A 235 -26.29 -14.94 -4.52
N ASP A 236 -27.02 -14.47 -5.54
CA ASP A 236 -27.89 -15.31 -6.36
C ASP A 236 -27.09 -16.38 -7.13
N THR A 237 -25.90 -16.02 -7.64
CA THR A 237 -24.98 -16.96 -8.28
C THR A 237 -24.59 -18.05 -7.29
N VAL A 238 -24.15 -17.71 -6.08
CA VAL A 238 -23.78 -18.68 -5.03
C VAL A 238 -24.96 -19.59 -4.69
N VAL A 239 -26.17 -19.04 -4.50
CA VAL A 239 -27.37 -19.84 -4.20
C VAL A 239 -27.71 -20.80 -5.32
N SER A 240 -27.65 -20.33 -6.58
CA SER A 240 -27.91 -21.17 -7.75
C SER A 240 -26.89 -22.30 -7.87
N THR A 241 -25.62 -22.03 -7.58
CA THR A 241 -24.53 -23.00 -7.61
C THR A 241 -24.67 -24.02 -6.49
N VAL A 242 -24.96 -23.59 -5.26
CA VAL A 242 -25.18 -24.49 -4.10
C VAL A 242 -26.34 -25.45 -4.37
N LYS A 243 -27.41 -24.99 -5.03
CA LYS A 243 -28.57 -25.82 -5.38
C LYS A 243 -28.30 -26.83 -6.50
N ARG A 244 -27.47 -26.46 -7.48
CA ARG A 244 -27.13 -27.33 -8.63
C ARG A 244 -26.06 -28.35 -8.32
N GLU A 245 -25.08 -27.99 -7.47
CA GLU A 245 -23.94 -28.83 -7.14
C GLU A 245 -24.11 -29.44 -5.73
N PRO A 246 -24.42 -30.75 -5.62
CA PRO A 246 -24.81 -31.35 -4.34
C PRO A 246 -23.65 -31.59 -3.35
N TYR A 247 -22.40 -31.57 -3.81
CA TYR A 247 -21.24 -31.94 -3.00
C TYR A 247 -20.18 -30.84 -2.93
N GLY A 248 -19.38 -30.88 -1.86
CA GLY A 248 -18.23 -30.01 -1.63
C GLY A 248 -18.59 -28.62 -1.13
N ASP A 249 -17.72 -28.07 -0.29
CA ASP A 249 -17.89 -26.72 0.24
C ASP A 249 -17.65 -25.67 -0.87
N VAL A 250 -18.21 -24.48 -0.69
CA VAL A 250 -18.10 -23.37 -1.63
C VAL A 250 -17.16 -22.32 -1.05
N LEU A 251 -16.20 -21.85 -1.85
CA LEU A 251 -15.35 -20.71 -1.54
C LEU A 251 -15.71 -19.53 -2.45
N VAL A 252 -16.10 -18.40 -1.86
CA VAL A 252 -16.51 -17.20 -2.60
C VAL A 252 -15.45 -16.12 -2.43
N PHE A 253 -14.86 -15.66 -3.53
CA PHE A 253 -13.89 -14.56 -3.51
C PHE A 253 -14.59 -13.21 -3.70
N LEU A 254 -14.40 -12.32 -2.74
CA LEU A 254 -14.98 -10.98 -2.68
C LEU A 254 -13.89 -9.93 -2.39
N PRO A 255 -14.03 -8.67 -2.84
CA PRO A 255 -12.95 -7.69 -2.73
C PRO A 255 -12.74 -7.12 -1.31
N GLY A 256 -13.68 -7.29 -0.37
CA GLY A 256 -13.55 -6.71 0.95
C GLY A 256 -14.63 -7.11 1.95
N ALA A 257 -14.43 -6.68 3.21
CA ALA A 257 -15.30 -7.01 4.35
C ALA A 257 -16.74 -6.54 4.16
N ARG A 258 -16.95 -5.30 3.67
CA ARG A 258 -18.28 -4.77 3.38
C ARG A 258 -19.04 -5.66 2.40
N GLU A 259 -18.38 -6.12 1.35
CA GLU A 259 -19.00 -6.97 0.34
C GLU A 259 -19.30 -8.36 0.92
N ILE A 260 -18.39 -8.92 1.71
CA ILE A 260 -18.58 -10.17 2.46
C ILE A 260 -19.79 -10.10 3.38
N ASP A 261 -19.90 -9.06 4.22
CA ASP A 261 -21.01 -8.93 5.18
C ASP A 261 -22.37 -8.86 4.46
N ARG A 262 -22.44 -8.12 3.35
CA ARG A 262 -23.68 -7.96 2.58
C ARG A 262 -24.07 -9.24 1.84
N VAL A 263 -23.10 -9.97 1.28
CA VAL A 263 -23.36 -11.30 0.70
C VAL A 263 -23.76 -12.28 1.80
N ALA A 264 -23.07 -12.29 2.94
CA ALA A 264 -23.36 -13.18 4.07
C ALA A 264 -24.78 -13.01 4.59
N GLN A 265 -25.23 -11.76 4.76
CA GLN A 265 -26.58 -11.44 5.20
C GLN A 265 -27.64 -12.01 4.26
N ARG A 266 -27.44 -11.89 2.94
CA ARG A 266 -28.35 -12.43 1.92
C ARG A 266 -28.35 -13.96 1.90
N LEU A 267 -27.17 -14.56 1.90
CA LEU A 267 -27.02 -16.02 1.87
C LEU A 267 -27.66 -16.69 3.09
N SER A 268 -27.48 -16.10 4.28
CA SER A 268 -28.02 -16.65 5.53
C SER A 268 -29.57 -16.66 5.54
N GLN A 269 -30.21 -15.78 4.77
CA GLN A 269 -31.67 -15.76 4.62
C GLN A 269 -32.17 -16.82 3.63
N GLN A 270 -31.36 -17.18 2.64
CA GLN A 270 -31.75 -18.05 1.51
C GLN A 270 -31.27 -19.50 1.67
N LEU A 271 -30.22 -19.75 2.44
CA LEU A 271 -29.58 -21.06 2.63
C LEU A 271 -29.59 -21.45 4.12
N ARG A 272 -30.71 -22.01 4.62
CA ARG A 272 -30.83 -22.35 6.06
C ARG A 272 -30.02 -23.55 6.51
N ASP A 273 -29.74 -24.49 5.60
CA ASP A 273 -29.02 -25.75 5.91
C ASP A 273 -27.51 -25.66 5.60
N VAL A 274 -27.01 -24.46 5.35
CA VAL A 274 -25.62 -24.19 4.96
C VAL A 274 -25.01 -23.18 5.93
N GLU A 275 -23.83 -23.48 6.43
CA GLU A 275 -23.09 -22.57 7.30
C GLU A 275 -22.36 -21.52 6.46
N VAL A 276 -22.68 -20.24 6.65
CA VAL A 276 -22.06 -19.12 5.91
C VAL A 276 -20.95 -18.49 6.78
N LEU A 277 -19.70 -18.58 6.33
CA LEU A 277 -18.52 -18.30 7.13
C LEU A 277 -17.63 -17.21 6.52
N PRO A 278 -17.54 -16.01 7.12
CA PRO A 278 -16.62 -14.97 6.66
C PRO A 278 -15.17 -15.28 7.07
N LEU A 279 -14.27 -15.30 6.09
CA LEU A 279 -12.84 -15.49 6.25
C LEU A 279 -12.08 -14.22 5.82
N LEU A 280 -11.89 -13.32 6.78
CA LEU A 280 -11.15 -12.07 6.67
C LEU A 280 -9.86 -12.12 7.47
N GLY A 281 -8.91 -11.23 7.16
CA GLY A 281 -7.73 -11.02 8.02
C GLY A 281 -8.09 -10.55 9.43
N SER A 282 -9.24 -9.91 9.60
CA SER A 282 -9.82 -9.48 10.89
C SER A 282 -10.66 -10.55 11.59
N THR A 283 -11.00 -11.66 10.93
CA THR A 283 -11.72 -12.78 11.57
C THR A 283 -10.91 -13.26 12.78
N PRO A 284 -11.55 -13.52 13.95
CA PRO A 284 -10.85 -14.00 15.13
C PRO A 284 -10.00 -15.24 14.83
N ALA A 285 -8.82 -15.29 15.45
CA ALA A 285 -7.82 -16.32 15.23
C ALA A 285 -8.38 -17.75 15.36
N ALA A 286 -9.17 -18.02 16.40
CA ALA A 286 -9.80 -19.32 16.62
C ALA A 286 -10.81 -19.70 15.52
N GLU A 287 -11.52 -18.72 14.96
CA GLU A 287 -12.51 -18.94 13.91
C GLU A 287 -11.84 -19.18 12.55
N GLN A 288 -10.78 -18.42 12.23
CA GLN A 288 -9.91 -18.74 11.10
C GLN A 288 -9.41 -20.19 11.19
N ASP A 289 -8.93 -20.59 12.36
CA ASP A 289 -8.40 -21.93 12.59
C ASP A 289 -9.46 -23.01 12.41
N ARG A 290 -10.71 -22.76 12.83
CA ARG A 290 -11.86 -23.65 12.64
C ARG A 290 -12.21 -23.84 11.16
N ILE A 291 -12.24 -22.75 10.39
CA ILE A 291 -12.53 -22.79 8.95
C ILE A 291 -11.49 -23.62 8.20
N LEU A 292 -10.24 -23.59 8.66
CA LEU A 292 -9.11 -24.31 8.06
C LEU A 292 -8.97 -25.77 8.48
N GLN A 293 -9.85 -26.25 9.36
CA GLN A 293 -9.92 -27.65 9.71
C GLN A 293 -10.90 -28.39 8.79
N PRO A 294 -10.65 -29.69 8.50
CA PRO A 294 -11.60 -30.54 7.83
C PRO A 294 -12.95 -30.57 8.56
N ARG A 295 -14.02 -30.44 7.79
CA ARG A 295 -15.39 -30.62 8.28
C ARG A 295 -15.61 -32.08 8.69
N ARG A 296 -16.27 -32.32 9.84
CA ARG A 296 -16.77 -33.64 10.21
C ARG A 296 -18.02 -33.97 9.39
N GLU A 297 -18.23 -35.23 9.01
CA GLU A 297 -19.34 -35.62 8.12
C GLU A 297 -20.72 -35.13 8.58
N GLN A 298 -20.95 -35.09 9.90
CA GLN A 298 -22.20 -34.64 10.55
C GLN A 298 -22.44 -33.12 10.52
N GLN A 299 -21.44 -32.30 10.18
CA GLN A 299 -21.59 -30.84 10.15
C GLN A 299 -22.29 -30.37 8.87
N PRO A 300 -23.01 -29.24 8.87
CA PRO A 300 -23.61 -28.70 7.65
C PRO A 300 -22.56 -28.33 6.59
N ARG A 301 -22.97 -28.31 5.32
CA ARG A 301 -22.13 -27.81 4.21
C ARG A 301 -21.74 -26.36 4.49
N ARG A 302 -20.55 -25.95 4.06
CA ARG A 302 -20.04 -24.59 4.30
C ARG A 302 -19.99 -23.76 3.03
N VAL A 303 -20.31 -22.48 3.15
CA VAL A 303 -19.99 -21.42 2.19
C VAL A 303 -19.02 -20.46 2.87
N VAL A 304 -17.76 -20.50 2.47
CA VAL A 304 -16.71 -19.64 3.00
C VAL A 304 -16.58 -18.40 2.12
N LEU A 305 -16.79 -17.22 2.70
CA LEU A 305 -16.69 -15.93 2.02
C LEU A 305 -15.33 -15.31 2.34
N ALA A 306 -14.43 -15.22 1.37
CA ALA A 306 -13.05 -14.81 1.58
C ALA A 306 -12.63 -13.66 0.67
N THR A 307 -11.64 -12.89 1.12
CA THR A 307 -10.85 -12.05 0.21
C THR A 307 -9.71 -12.87 -0.39
N ASN A 308 -8.72 -12.20 -0.99
CA ASN A 308 -7.48 -12.82 -1.49
C ASN A 308 -6.67 -13.53 -0.39
N VAL A 309 -7.11 -13.49 0.88
CA VAL A 309 -6.52 -14.26 1.98
C VAL A 309 -6.52 -15.77 1.72
N ALA A 310 -7.43 -16.27 0.88
CA ALA A 310 -7.47 -17.67 0.44
C ALA A 310 -6.84 -17.90 -0.94
N GLU A 311 -6.19 -16.90 -1.56
CA GLU A 311 -5.71 -16.93 -2.95
C GLU A 311 -4.47 -17.80 -3.16
N SER A 312 -3.43 -17.74 -2.30
CA SER A 312 -2.10 -18.33 -2.60
C SER A 312 -1.52 -19.30 -1.53
N ALA A 313 -1.54 -19.02 -0.22
CA ALA A 313 -0.89 -19.93 0.75
C ALA A 313 -1.82 -20.91 1.51
N LEU A 314 -3.15 -20.80 1.37
CA LEU A 314 -4.08 -21.40 2.33
C LEU A 314 -5.04 -22.44 1.73
N THR A 315 -4.97 -23.70 2.13
CA THR A 315 -5.98 -24.69 1.73
C THR A 315 -7.18 -24.63 2.69
N VAL A 316 -8.39 -24.41 2.16
CA VAL A 316 -9.64 -24.62 2.90
C VAL A 316 -10.12 -26.05 2.58
N PRO A 317 -10.02 -27.01 3.51
CA PRO A 317 -10.34 -28.40 3.22
C PRO A 317 -11.82 -28.58 2.86
N GLY A 318 -12.12 -29.47 1.91
CA GLY A 318 -13.49 -29.80 1.49
C GLY A 318 -14.07 -28.88 0.41
N VAL A 319 -13.38 -27.79 0.04
CA VAL A 319 -13.79 -26.93 -1.08
C VAL A 319 -13.68 -27.69 -2.39
N ARG A 320 -14.78 -27.72 -3.14
CA ARG A 320 -14.83 -28.23 -4.53
C ARG A 320 -15.41 -27.21 -5.51
N ILE A 321 -15.93 -26.10 -4.99
CA ILE A 321 -16.57 -25.07 -5.81
C ILE A 321 -16.02 -23.71 -5.41
N VAL A 322 -15.68 -22.91 -6.42
CA VAL A 322 -15.26 -21.53 -6.27
C VAL A 322 -16.24 -20.63 -6.99
N VAL A 323 -16.68 -19.56 -6.33
CA VAL A 323 -17.38 -18.44 -6.98
C VAL A 323 -16.48 -17.22 -6.89
N ASP A 324 -16.02 -16.70 -8.03
CA ASP A 324 -15.07 -15.59 -8.09
C ASP A 324 -15.75 -14.32 -8.60
N ALA A 325 -15.82 -13.29 -7.75
CA ALA A 325 -16.34 -11.98 -8.14
C ALA A 325 -15.48 -11.29 -9.23
N GLY A 326 -14.23 -11.74 -9.45
CA GLY A 326 -13.33 -11.16 -10.45
C GLY A 326 -12.78 -9.78 -10.05
N LEU A 327 -12.86 -9.43 -8.77
CA LEU A 327 -12.41 -8.16 -8.22
C LEU A 327 -11.28 -8.35 -7.20
N ASP A 328 -10.46 -7.31 -7.06
CA ASP A 328 -9.35 -7.16 -6.14
C ASP A 328 -9.47 -5.83 -5.38
N ARG A 329 -8.97 -5.79 -4.15
CA ARG A 329 -8.76 -4.53 -3.41
C ARG A 329 -7.26 -4.35 -3.17
N GLN A 330 -6.69 -3.29 -3.75
CA GLN A 330 -5.26 -3.02 -3.75
C GLN A 330 -4.98 -1.65 -3.11
N SER A 331 -3.87 -1.54 -2.38
CA SER A 331 -3.34 -0.24 -1.96
C SER A 331 -2.78 0.48 -3.18
N ARG A 332 -3.18 1.74 -3.38
CA ARG A 332 -2.64 2.59 -4.44
C ARG A 332 -2.35 3.99 -3.92
N LEU A 333 -1.20 4.54 -4.31
CA LEU A 333 -0.83 5.93 -4.13
C LEU A 333 -1.25 6.73 -5.36
N ASP A 334 -2.09 7.75 -5.16
CA ASP A 334 -2.27 8.83 -6.13
C ASP A 334 -1.13 9.82 -5.93
N THR A 335 -0.10 9.75 -6.79
CA THR A 335 1.10 10.59 -6.70
C THR A 335 0.83 12.06 -6.97
N ILE A 336 -0.26 12.39 -7.68
CA ILE A 336 -0.64 13.80 -7.95
C ILE A 336 -1.25 14.42 -6.70
N ARG A 337 -2.11 13.67 -6.00
CA ARG A 337 -2.82 14.17 -4.80
C ARG A 337 -2.10 13.85 -3.49
N GLY A 338 -1.06 13.01 -3.53
CA GLY A 338 -0.35 12.54 -2.34
C GLY A 338 -1.20 11.66 -1.43
N VAL A 339 -2.25 11.01 -1.97
CA VAL A 339 -3.21 10.23 -1.18
C VAL A 339 -3.04 8.74 -1.47
N ALA A 340 -2.65 7.99 -0.44
CA ALA A 340 -2.71 6.53 -0.48
C ALA A 340 -4.11 6.04 -0.08
N GLY A 341 -4.63 5.03 -0.78
CA GLY A 341 -5.94 4.47 -0.47
C GLY A 341 -6.18 3.09 -1.07
N LEU A 342 -7.18 2.40 -0.54
CA LEU A 342 -7.62 1.12 -1.09
C LEU A 342 -8.55 1.34 -2.28
N VAL A 343 -8.17 0.82 -3.44
CA VAL A 343 -8.95 0.88 -4.68
C VAL A 343 -9.43 -0.52 -5.03
N THR A 344 -10.71 -0.63 -5.41
CA THR A 344 -11.25 -1.89 -5.95
C THR A 344 -11.04 -1.89 -7.46
N VAL A 345 -10.35 -2.91 -7.96
CA VAL A 345 -10.01 -3.09 -9.38
C VAL A 345 -10.41 -4.49 -9.84
N GLY A 346 -10.35 -4.74 -11.16
CA GLY A 346 -10.44 -6.11 -11.66
C GLY A 346 -9.24 -6.94 -11.23
N ALA A 347 -9.48 -8.18 -10.82
CA ALA A 347 -8.40 -9.12 -10.54
C ALA A 347 -7.61 -9.46 -11.82
N ALA A 348 -6.31 -9.71 -11.69
CA ALA A 348 -5.49 -10.18 -12.79
C ALA A 348 -5.85 -11.62 -13.18
N LYS A 349 -5.55 -12.03 -14.42
CA LYS A 349 -5.82 -13.40 -14.90
C LYS A 349 -5.17 -14.45 -14.00
N SER A 350 -3.90 -14.27 -13.66
CA SER A 350 -3.16 -15.17 -12.77
C SER A 350 -3.85 -15.38 -11.42
N SER A 351 -4.28 -14.30 -10.76
CA SER A 351 -5.06 -14.38 -9.50
C SER A 351 -6.36 -15.14 -9.69
N MET A 352 -7.11 -14.86 -10.74
CA MET A 352 -8.38 -15.55 -11.05
C MET A 352 -8.16 -17.05 -11.34
N VAL A 353 -7.07 -17.41 -12.02
CA VAL A 353 -6.68 -18.82 -12.25
C VAL A 353 -6.34 -19.50 -10.93
N GLN A 354 -5.54 -18.86 -10.07
CA GLN A 354 -5.19 -19.39 -8.74
C GLN A 354 -6.42 -19.59 -7.84
N ARG A 355 -7.38 -18.65 -7.89
CA ARG A 355 -8.67 -18.77 -7.20
C ARG A 355 -9.46 -19.98 -7.71
N GLY A 356 -9.61 -20.11 -9.03
CA GLY A 356 -10.31 -21.26 -9.63
C GLY A 356 -9.66 -22.58 -9.24
N GLY A 357 -8.32 -22.64 -9.24
CA GLY A 357 -7.56 -23.81 -8.82
C GLY A 357 -7.83 -24.26 -7.38
N ARG A 358 -8.45 -23.43 -6.52
CA ARG A 358 -8.85 -23.84 -5.16
C ARG A 358 -9.93 -24.92 -5.15
N ALA A 359 -10.77 -24.96 -6.18
CA ALA A 359 -11.80 -25.99 -6.32
C ALA A 359 -11.22 -27.37 -6.72
N ALA A 360 -10.04 -27.41 -7.33
CA ALA A 360 -9.47 -28.62 -7.94
C ALA A 360 -8.25 -29.19 -7.19
N ARG A 361 -8.13 -28.90 -5.88
CA ARG A 361 -6.98 -29.34 -5.06
C ARG A 361 -7.06 -30.77 -4.56
N GLN A 362 -8.24 -31.19 -4.11
CA GLN A 362 -8.43 -32.49 -3.44
C GLN A 362 -9.29 -33.46 -4.26
N ALA A 363 -10.01 -32.94 -5.25
CA ALA A 363 -10.93 -33.66 -6.11
C ALA A 363 -11.27 -32.78 -7.33
N PRO A 364 -11.92 -33.33 -8.39
CA PRO A 364 -12.46 -32.51 -9.47
C PRO A 364 -13.42 -31.44 -8.93
N GLY A 365 -13.40 -30.27 -9.56
CA GLY A 365 -14.10 -29.09 -9.04
C GLY A 365 -14.72 -28.18 -10.10
N LEU A 366 -15.40 -27.13 -9.63
CA LEU A 366 -16.05 -26.11 -10.44
C LEU A 366 -15.57 -24.71 -10.04
N VAL A 367 -15.27 -23.87 -11.01
CA VAL A 367 -15.18 -22.41 -10.81
C VAL A 367 -16.29 -21.70 -11.58
N VAL A 368 -17.02 -20.82 -10.89
CA VAL A 368 -18.01 -19.92 -11.47
C VAL A 368 -17.49 -18.49 -11.36
N ARG A 369 -17.27 -17.82 -12.49
CA ARG A 369 -16.71 -16.47 -12.54
C ARG A 369 -17.80 -15.46 -12.83
N CYS A 370 -17.95 -14.45 -11.97
CA CYS A 370 -18.99 -13.42 -12.11
C CYS A 370 -18.67 -12.33 -13.16
N VAL A 371 -17.82 -12.66 -14.13
CA VAL A 371 -17.40 -11.81 -15.26
C VAL A 371 -17.63 -12.59 -16.56
N SER A 372 -17.58 -11.91 -17.70
CA SER A 372 -17.62 -12.61 -18.99
C SER A 372 -16.25 -13.19 -19.36
N ASP A 373 -16.23 -14.12 -20.31
CA ASP A 373 -15.01 -14.64 -20.92
C ASP A 373 -14.20 -13.53 -21.60
N ALA A 374 -14.87 -12.59 -22.28
CA ALA A 374 -14.26 -11.42 -22.89
C ALA A 374 -13.64 -10.47 -21.86
N GLU A 375 -14.34 -10.21 -20.75
CA GLU A 375 -13.80 -9.41 -19.64
C GLU A 375 -12.57 -10.08 -19.02
N PHE A 376 -12.61 -11.39 -18.81
CA PHE A 376 -11.46 -12.18 -18.34
C PHE A 376 -10.29 -12.11 -19.32
N ALA A 377 -10.55 -12.30 -20.62
CA ALA A 377 -9.55 -12.23 -21.67
C ALA A 377 -8.89 -10.84 -21.77
N ALA A 378 -9.62 -9.77 -21.45
CA ALA A 378 -9.09 -8.41 -21.43
C ALA A 378 -8.32 -8.05 -20.14
N ARG A 379 -8.37 -8.88 -19.08
CA ARG A 379 -7.64 -8.59 -17.83
C ARG A 379 -6.12 -8.63 -18.04
N PRO A 380 -5.35 -7.84 -17.27
CA PRO A 380 -3.89 -7.98 -17.18
C PRO A 380 -3.50 -9.41 -16.79
N ALA A 381 -2.40 -9.91 -17.36
CA ALA A 381 -1.90 -11.26 -17.06
C ALA A 381 -1.50 -11.41 -15.58
N HIS A 382 -0.79 -10.41 -15.05
CA HIS A 382 -0.22 -10.42 -13.70
C HIS A 382 -0.61 -9.17 -12.91
N ARG A 383 -0.64 -9.31 -11.57
CA ARG A 383 -0.74 -8.18 -10.67
C ARG A 383 0.57 -7.36 -10.77
N PRO A 384 0.51 -6.03 -10.87
CA PRO A 384 1.73 -5.22 -10.77
C PRO A 384 2.35 -5.37 -9.38
N ALA A 385 3.68 -5.31 -9.29
CA ALA A 385 4.39 -5.34 -8.02
C ALA A 385 3.97 -4.15 -7.14
N GLU A 386 3.86 -4.36 -5.82
CA GLU A 386 3.41 -3.30 -4.90
C GLU A 386 4.34 -2.09 -4.91
N ILE A 387 5.65 -2.30 -5.12
CA ILE A 387 6.65 -1.23 -5.25
C ILE A 387 6.28 -0.18 -6.31
N ARG A 388 5.51 -0.53 -7.34
CA ARG A 388 5.05 0.39 -8.40
C ARG A 388 3.85 1.23 -8.01
N THR A 389 3.07 0.78 -7.04
CA THR A 389 1.70 1.26 -6.86
C THR A 389 1.42 1.79 -5.46
N THR A 390 2.22 1.46 -4.46
CA THR A 390 2.01 1.86 -3.07
C THR A 390 2.86 3.06 -2.65
N ASP A 391 2.56 3.60 -1.46
CA ASP A 391 3.42 4.58 -0.79
C ASP A 391 4.72 3.90 -0.31
N LEU A 392 5.87 4.48 -0.67
CA LEU A 392 7.20 3.97 -0.34
C LEU A 392 7.80 4.54 0.94
N THR A 393 7.08 5.40 1.67
CA THR A 393 7.59 6.08 2.87
C THR A 393 8.20 5.13 3.90
N GLN A 394 7.50 4.04 4.26
CA GLN A 394 8.06 3.04 5.18
C GLN A 394 9.24 2.28 4.54
N ALA A 395 9.13 1.89 3.26
CA ALA A 395 10.17 1.13 2.57
C ALA A 395 11.49 1.90 2.46
N VAL A 396 11.43 3.19 2.14
CA VAL A 396 12.60 4.07 2.08
C VAL A 396 13.21 4.24 3.48
N LEU A 397 12.39 4.35 4.53
CA LEU A 397 12.90 4.41 5.90
C LEU A 397 13.60 3.11 6.30
N ASP A 398 13.01 1.96 5.98
CA ASP A 398 13.57 0.63 6.25
C ASP A 398 14.90 0.44 5.52
N LEU A 399 14.96 0.81 4.24
CA LEU A 399 16.17 0.82 3.41
C LEU A 399 17.24 1.79 3.95
N ALA A 400 16.85 2.98 4.41
CA ALA A 400 17.76 3.93 5.02
C ALA A 400 18.33 3.42 6.36
N CYS A 401 17.51 2.72 7.16
CA CYS A 401 17.98 2.04 8.38
C CYS A 401 18.97 0.92 8.08
N TRP A 402 18.78 0.23 6.96
CA TRP A 402 19.70 -0.80 6.46
C TRP A 402 21.00 -0.24 5.86
N GLY A 403 21.01 1.04 5.49
CA GLY A 403 22.18 1.74 4.94
C GLY A 403 22.16 1.95 3.41
N ALA A 404 21.04 1.67 2.75
CA ALA A 404 20.87 1.80 1.30
C ALA A 404 19.55 2.50 0.94
N ALA A 405 19.38 3.76 1.34
CA ALA A 405 18.11 4.49 1.24
C ALA A 405 17.48 4.52 -0.17
N ASP A 406 18.31 4.63 -1.20
CA ASP A 406 17.92 4.61 -2.62
C ASP A 406 17.84 3.20 -3.24
N GLY A 407 18.13 2.16 -2.44
CA GLY A 407 18.23 0.78 -2.90
C GLY A 407 19.48 0.51 -3.75
N ALA A 408 20.44 1.43 -3.84
CA ALA A 408 21.65 1.22 -4.63
C ALA A 408 22.46 0.03 -4.10
N GLY A 409 22.91 -0.83 -5.00
CA GLY A 409 23.63 -2.06 -4.66
C GLY A 409 22.78 -3.17 -4.05
N MET A 410 21.46 -2.98 -3.93
CA MET A 410 20.55 -4.01 -3.45
C MET A 410 19.97 -4.84 -4.60
N ALA A 411 19.81 -6.14 -4.38
CA ALA A 411 19.16 -7.06 -5.33
C ALA A 411 17.63 -6.91 -5.33
N LEU A 412 17.12 -5.69 -5.53
CA LEU A 412 15.68 -5.45 -5.64
C LEU A 412 15.16 -6.05 -6.95
N PRO A 413 14.05 -6.83 -6.93
CA PRO A 413 13.47 -7.38 -8.15
C PRO A 413 13.00 -6.32 -9.14
N GLU A 414 12.78 -5.10 -8.65
CA GLU A 414 12.47 -3.93 -9.44
C GLU A 414 13.00 -2.68 -8.73
N PRO A 415 13.52 -1.67 -9.47
CA PRO A 415 13.95 -0.42 -8.86
C PRO A 415 12.79 0.36 -8.23
N LEU A 416 13.10 1.21 -7.27
CA LEU A 416 12.16 2.17 -6.69
C LEU A 416 11.70 3.17 -7.77
N PRO A 417 10.39 3.34 -8.03
CA PRO A 417 9.92 4.36 -8.95
C PRO A 417 10.31 5.77 -8.49
N GLU A 418 11.02 6.51 -9.34
CA GLU A 418 11.63 7.81 -9.01
C GLU A 418 10.67 8.78 -8.32
N ARG A 419 9.47 9.02 -8.89
CA ARG A 419 8.49 9.94 -8.30
C ARG A 419 8.00 9.51 -6.91
N ALA A 420 7.78 8.21 -6.72
CA ALA A 420 7.32 7.68 -5.44
C ALA A 420 8.45 7.71 -4.40
N TYR A 421 9.68 7.44 -4.83
CA TYR A 421 10.89 7.57 -4.02
C TYR A 421 11.11 9.01 -3.55
N THR A 422 11.11 10.00 -4.46
CA THR A 422 11.26 11.42 -4.11
C THR A 422 10.20 11.85 -3.11
N THR A 423 8.93 11.48 -3.34
CA THR A 423 7.82 11.79 -2.42
C THR A 423 8.04 11.20 -1.02
N ALA A 424 8.56 9.96 -0.95
CA ALA A 424 8.88 9.29 0.31
C ALA A 424 10.05 9.97 1.03
N VAL A 425 11.12 10.33 0.32
CA VAL A 425 12.27 11.06 0.87
C VAL A 425 11.86 12.44 1.39
N ASP A 426 11.06 13.18 0.64
CA ASP A 426 10.55 14.49 1.06
C ASP A 426 9.71 14.35 2.34
N THR A 427 8.82 13.36 2.37
CA THR A 427 8.02 13.04 3.56
C THR A 427 8.92 12.73 4.76
N LEU A 428 9.87 11.82 4.61
CA LEU A 428 10.74 11.41 5.72
C LEU A 428 11.67 12.54 6.20
N THR A 429 12.11 13.40 5.30
CA THR A 429 12.89 14.60 5.64
C THR A 429 12.03 15.58 6.45
N GLN A 430 10.78 15.82 6.04
CA GLN A 430 9.83 16.65 6.78
C GLN A 430 9.50 16.07 8.17
N LEU A 431 9.44 14.75 8.31
CA LEU A 431 9.27 14.09 9.60
C LEU A 431 10.54 14.13 10.48
N GLY A 432 11.68 14.60 9.95
CA GLY A 432 12.98 14.55 10.61
C GLY A 432 13.56 13.12 10.72
N ALA A 433 13.02 12.17 9.96
CA ALA A 433 13.48 10.79 9.92
C ALA A 433 14.75 10.61 9.08
N LEU A 434 14.92 11.46 8.07
CA LEU A 434 16.14 11.57 7.26
C LEU A 434 16.79 12.95 7.41
N ASP A 435 18.11 13.01 7.27
CA ASP A 435 18.87 14.26 7.15
C ASP A 435 18.90 14.78 5.69
N VAL A 436 19.54 15.94 5.48
CA VAL A 436 19.69 16.56 4.15
C VAL A 436 20.59 15.76 3.18
N GLN A 437 21.28 14.73 3.66
CA GLN A 437 22.01 13.75 2.84
C GLN A 437 21.24 12.43 2.68
N HIS A 438 19.95 12.41 3.04
CA HIS A 438 19.06 11.25 3.02
C HIS A 438 19.51 10.09 3.91
N ARG A 439 20.31 10.37 4.95
CA ARG A 439 20.73 9.38 5.94
C ARG A 439 19.74 9.33 7.09
N VAL A 440 19.54 8.13 7.64
CA VAL A 440 18.63 7.94 8.77
C VAL A 440 19.12 8.70 10.02
N THR A 441 18.21 9.44 10.65
CA THR A 441 18.47 10.15 11.92
C THR A 441 18.22 9.25 13.13
N PRO A 442 18.63 9.63 14.36
CA PRO A 442 18.23 8.92 15.57
C PRO A 442 16.72 8.83 15.75
N LEU A 443 15.97 9.86 15.31
CA LEU A 443 14.52 9.83 15.27
C LEU A 443 14.02 8.82 14.23
N GLY A 444 14.59 8.84 13.02
CA GLY A 444 14.24 7.87 11.97
C GLY A 444 14.36 6.42 12.43
N ARG A 445 15.44 6.08 13.14
CA ARG A 445 15.60 4.73 13.74
C ARG A 445 14.50 4.41 14.76
N LYS A 446 14.16 5.35 15.64
CA LYS A 446 13.04 5.18 16.58
C LYS A 446 11.71 4.97 15.85
N LEU A 447 11.48 5.70 14.76
CA LEU A 447 10.27 5.57 13.95
C LEU A 447 10.20 4.20 13.24
N ALA A 448 11.31 3.71 12.71
CA ALA A 448 11.38 2.39 12.07
C ALA A 448 11.07 1.23 13.02
N ASP A 449 11.42 1.36 14.31
CA ASP A 449 11.10 0.38 15.35
C ASP A 449 9.60 0.35 15.71
N LEU A 450 8.84 1.40 15.35
CA LEU A 450 7.42 1.45 15.67
C LEU A 450 6.59 0.57 14.73
N PRO A 451 5.51 -0.06 15.24
CA PRO A 451 4.62 -0.92 14.46
C PRO A 451 3.50 -0.12 13.77
N VAL A 452 3.77 1.12 13.39
CA VAL A 452 2.86 2.06 12.72
C VAL A 452 3.61 2.80 11.61
N ASP A 453 2.87 3.43 10.70
CA ASP A 453 3.46 4.27 9.65
C ASP A 453 4.36 5.38 10.25
N PRO A 454 5.46 5.80 9.59
CA PRO A 454 6.38 6.79 10.15
C PRO A 454 5.69 8.12 10.49
N ARG A 455 4.65 8.50 9.74
CA ARG A 455 3.84 9.70 10.02
C ARG A 455 3.09 9.59 11.33
N LEU A 456 2.48 8.43 11.57
CA LEU A 456 1.80 8.12 12.83
C LEU A 456 2.78 8.00 14.00
N GLY A 457 3.97 7.46 13.75
CA GLY A 457 5.05 7.40 14.75
C GLY A 457 5.53 8.80 15.15
N ARG A 458 5.68 9.72 14.20
CA ARG A 458 6.04 11.11 14.48
C ARG A 458 4.94 11.79 15.28
N ALA A 459 3.68 11.64 14.86
CA ALA A 459 2.52 12.15 15.58
C ALA A 459 2.37 11.58 17.00
N LEU A 460 2.81 10.34 17.23
CA LEU A 460 2.84 9.75 18.58
C LEU A 460 3.78 10.54 19.50
N TYR A 461 5.00 10.83 19.04
CA TYR A 461 6.00 11.53 19.85
C TYR A 461 5.61 13.00 20.06
N ASP A 462 5.30 13.72 18.99
CA ASP A 462 4.95 15.14 19.05
C ASP A 462 3.62 15.33 19.78
N GLY A 463 2.62 14.51 19.46
CA GLY A 463 1.32 14.53 20.11
C GLY A 463 1.37 14.22 21.60
N ALA A 464 2.33 13.40 22.05
CA ALA A 464 2.53 13.13 23.47
C ALA A 464 3.03 14.36 24.23
N GLU A 465 3.84 15.21 23.59
CA GLU A 465 4.33 16.46 24.16
C GLU A 465 3.19 17.49 24.31
N PHE A 466 2.30 17.60 23.31
CA PHE A 466 1.19 18.57 23.33
C PHE A 466 -0.04 18.10 24.13
N SER A 467 -0.39 16.82 24.04
CA SER A 467 -1.71 16.30 24.45
C SER A 467 -1.63 15.19 25.53
N GLY A 468 -0.42 14.81 25.93
CA GLY A 468 -0.19 13.71 26.86
C GLY A 468 -0.01 12.36 26.18
N ALA A 469 0.84 11.52 26.76
CA ALA A 469 1.28 10.26 26.18
C ALA A 469 0.14 9.24 26.01
N GLN A 470 -0.84 9.21 26.92
CA GLN A 470 -1.97 8.30 26.84
C GLN A 470 -2.90 8.65 25.68
N LEU A 471 -3.26 9.92 25.51
CA LEU A 471 -4.15 10.34 24.42
C LEU A 471 -3.47 10.17 23.06
N ALA A 472 -2.17 10.46 22.96
CA ALA A 472 -1.37 10.22 21.77
C ALA A 472 -1.36 8.72 21.39
N ALA A 473 -1.07 7.84 22.35
CA ALA A 473 -1.07 6.39 22.11
C ALA A 473 -2.45 5.86 21.70
N GLU A 474 -3.52 6.34 22.32
CA GLU A 474 -4.89 5.97 21.98
C GLU A 474 -5.32 6.47 20.60
N THR A 475 -5.01 7.72 20.27
CA THR A 475 -5.34 8.32 18.97
C THR A 475 -4.59 7.61 17.85
N VAL A 476 -3.29 7.38 18.00
CA VAL A 476 -2.48 6.66 17.02
C VAL A 476 -2.91 5.19 16.89
N ALA A 477 -3.24 4.52 18.01
CA ALA A 477 -3.80 3.17 17.95
C ALA A 477 -5.14 3.14 17.19
N THR A 478 -6.00 4.15 17.37
CA THR A 478 -7.26 4.28 16.64
C THR A 478 -7.02 4.56 15.15
N LEU A 479 -6.12 5.48 14.81
CA LEU A 479 -5.73 5.81 13.42
C LEU A 479 -5.14 4.60 12.68
N SER A 480 -4.34 3.80 13.38
CA SER A 480 -3.75 2.56 12.83
C SER A 480 -4.71 1.37 12.78
N SER A 481 -5.93 1.52 13.32
CA SER A 481 -6.92 0.45 13.37
C SER A 481 -7.68 0.33 12.05
N ASP A 482 -8.08 -0.89 11.69
CA ASP A 482 -8.92 -1.15 10.51
C ASP A 482 -10.40 -0.79 10.75
N GLN A 483 -10.71 -0.10 11.86
CA GLN A 483 -12.08 0.22 12.28
C GLN A 483 -12.58 1.48 11.57
N ARG A 484 -13.83 1.43 11.11
CA ARG A 484 -14.42 2.57 10.41
C ARG A 484 -14.90 3.63 11.39
N ALA A 485 -14.49 4.88 11.17
CA ALA A 485 -15.02 6.02 11.90
C ALA A 485 -16.52 6.23 11.56
N PRO A 486 -17.43 6.19 12.55
CA PRO A 486 -18.85 6.40 12.31
C PRO A 486 -19.08 7.84 11.83
N GLY A 487 -19.78 8.02 10.71
CA GLY A 487 -19.95 9.35 10.10
C GLY A 487 -18.63 10.06 9.76
N ALA A 488 -17.52 9.33 9.62
CA ALA A 488 -16.15 9.87 9.50
C ALA A 488 -15.62 10.62 10.75
N ASP A 489 -16.25 10.48 11.91
CA ASP A 489 -15.83 11.11 13.16
C ASP A 489 -14.86 10.20 13.95
N LEU A 490 -13.58 10.57 13.97
CA LEU A 490 -12.51 9.86 14.66
C LEU A 490 -12.68 9.92 16.19
N THR A 491 -13.20 11.03 16.73
CA THR A 491 -13.46 11.20 18.16
C THR A 491 -14.59 10.27 18.62
N ALA A 492 -15.63 10.09 17.79
CA ALA A 492 -16.66 9.09 18.03
C ALA A 492 -16.12 7.65 17.98
N LEU A 493 -15.20 7.35 17.04
CA LEU A 493 -14.54 6.06 16.98
C LEU A 493 -13.70 5.79 18.24
N LEU A 494 -12.90 6.75 18.69
CA LEU A 494 -12.07 6.60 19.88
C LEU A 494 -12.94 6.37 21.14
N ARG A 495 -14.04 7.12 21.31
CA ARG A 495 -14.99 6.89 22.41
C ARG A 495 -15.54 5.47 22.40
N ARG A 496 -15.93 4.97 21.22
CA ARG A 496 -16.42 3.60 21.05
C ARG A 496 -15.35 2.57 21.45
N LEU A 497 -14.12 2.73 20.99
CA LEU A 497 -13.01 1.82 21.29
C LEU A 497 -12.63 1.83 22.78
N ARG A 498 -12.68 2.99 23.44
CA ARG A 498 -12.51 3.10 24.90
C ARG A 498 -13.58 2.34 25.68
N ALA A 499 -14.82 2.34 25.19
CA ALA A 499 -15.94 1.64 25.81
C ALA A 499 -15.89 0.12 25.57
N GLU A 500 -15.66 -0.30 24.32
CA GLU A 500 -15.63 -1.72 23.95
C GLU A 500 -14.33 -2.44 24.35
N ARG A 501 -13.23 -1.68 24.50
CA ARG A 501 -11.85 -2.16 24.75
C ARG A 501 -11.47 -3.39 23.93
N PRO A 502 -11.52 -3.35 22.59
CA PRO A 502 -11.10 -4.49 21.78
C PRO A 502 -9.66 -4.88 22.10
N GLN A 503 -9.39 -6.19 22.22
CA GLN A 503 -8.07 -6.69 22.66
C GLN A 503 -6.91 -6.17 21.79
N ARG A 504 -7.10 -6.13 20.46
CA ARG A 504 -6.09 -5.64 19.51
C ARG A 504 -5.76 -4.17 19.73
N TRP A 505 -6.79 -3.31 19.79
CA TRP A 505 -6.60 -1.88 20.04
C TRP A 505 -5.94 -1.64 21.40
N THR A 506 -6.42 -2.31 22.46
CA THR A 506 -5.85 -2.20 23.81
C THR A 506 -4.37 -2.60 23.85
N SER A 507 -4.00 -3.68 23.14
CA SER A 507 -2.61 -4.13 23.04
C SER A 507 -1.72 -3.14 22.28
N ASP A 508 -2.26 -2.53 21.22
CA ASP A 508 -1.58 -1.49 20.45
C ASP A 508 -1.36 -0.23 21.31
N VAL A 509 -2.38 0.22 22.06
CA VAL A 509 -2.26 1.34 23.02
C VAL A 509 -1.18 1.08 24.06
N VAL A 510 -1.20 -0.08 24.72
CA VAL A 510 -0.20 -0.44 25.74
C VAL A 510 1.20 -0.42 25.16
N ARG A 511 1.38 -0.94 23.94
CA ARG A 511 2.68 -0.98 23.28
C ARG A 511 3.18 0.40 22.88
N LEU A 512 2.31 1.25 22.33
CA LEU A 512 2.65 2.63 21.96
C LEU A 512 2.90 3.50 23.19
N ARG A 513 2.16 3.29 24.27
CA ARG A 513 2.37 4.02 25.53
C ARG A 513 3.73 3.72 26.17
N ARG A 514 4.23 2.48 26.03
CA ARG A 514 5.53 2.03 26.59
C ARG A 514 6.74 2.70 25.95
N VAL A 515 6.64 3.18 24.72
CA VAL A 515 7.76 3.87 24.05
C VAL A 515 7.84 5.35 24.39
N LEU A 516 6.81 5.88 25.06
CA LEU A 516 6.71 7.28 25.47
C LEU A 516 7.15 7.46 26.93
N PRO A 517 7.66 8.65 27.30
CA PRO A 517 8.01 8.98 28.68
C PRO A 517 6.81 8.80 29.64
N PRO A 518 7.06 8.56 30.95
CA PRO A 518 6.01 8.56 31.95
C PRO A 518 5.33 9.94 32.01
N GLU A 519 4.01 9.95 32.17
CA GLU A 519 3.23 11.21 32.24
C GLU A 519 3.44 11.88 33.60
N THR A 520 3.61 13.20 33.55
CA THR A 520 3.59 14.08 34.73
C THR A 520 2.33 14.96 34.77
N THR A 521 1.54 14.97 33.70
CA THR A 521 0.36 15.84 33.50
C THR A 521 -0.92 15.03 33.30
N GLU A 522 -2.05 15.57 33.75
CA GLU A 522 -3.37 14.98 33.53
C GLU A 522 -3.77 15.02 32.05
N SER A 523 -4.39 13.94 31.56
CA SER A 523 -4.90 13.87 30.19
C SER A 523 -6.07 14.85 30.00
N SER A 524 -5.91 15.83 29.10
CA SER A 524 -7.03 16.67 28.68
C SER A 524 -8.05 15.85 27.89
N ARG A 525 -9.32 16.25 27.98
CA ARG A 525 -10.45 15.60 27.28
C ARG A 525 -10.92 16.41 26.08
N ASP A 526 -10.18 17.44 25.70
CA ASP A 526 -10.52 18.32 24.59
C ASP A 526 -10.49 17.55 23.24
N PRO A 527 -11.61 17.48 22.51
CA PRO A 527 -11.65 16.88 21.17
C PRO A 527 -10.62 17.47 20.20
N LEU A 528 -10.21 18.74 20.36
CA LEU A 528 -9.22 19.40 19.52
C LEU A 528 -7.84 18.74 19.60
N GLN A 529 -7.51 18.07 20.71
CA GLN A 529 -6.25 17.35 20.85
C GLN A 529 -6.18 16.12 19.95
N ILE A 530 -7.31 15.44 19.73
CA ILE A 530 -7.40 14.34 18.75
C ILE A 530 -7.17 14.91 17.35
N GLY A 531 -7.75 16.09 17.07
CA GLY A 531 -7.47 16.88 15.88
C GLY A 531 -5.98 17.15 15.71
N MET A 532 -5.33 17.72 16.72
CA MET A 532 -3.91 18.08 16.70
C MET A 532 -3.01 16.87 16.42
N ILE A 533 -3.20 15.75 17.14
CA ILE A 533 -2.43 14.51 16.91
C ILE A 533 -2.65 14.00 15.48
N THR A 534 -3.88 14.09 14.97
CA THR A 534 -4.19 13.69 13.59
C THR A 534 -3.54 14.62 12.56
N ALA A 535 -3.53 15.92 12.82
CA ALA A 535 -2.93 16.95 11.97
C ALA A 535 -1.40 16.78 11.88
N LEU A 536 -0.75 16.44 13.00
CA LEU A 536 0.69 16.13 13.03
C LEU A 536 1.05 14.91 12.18
N ALA A 537 0.15 13.92 12.05
CA ALA A 537 0.37 12.78 11.16
C ALA A 537 0.15 13.14 9.70
N TYR A 538 -0.80 14.04 9.41
CA TYR A 538 -1.23 14.35 8.05
C TYR A 538 -1.34 15.86 7.81
N PRO A 539 -0.22 16.61 7.86
CA PRO A 539 -0.24 18.08 7.80
C PRO A 539 -0.83 18.61 6.48
N THR A 540 -0.61 17.91 5.37
CA THR A 540 -1.19 18.25 4.06
C THR A 540 -2.68 17.92 3.94
N GLN A 541 -3.24 17.17 4.90
CA GLN A 541 -4.66 16.79 4.96
C GLN A 541 -5.44 17.58 6.02
N ILE A 542 -4.86 18.65 6.56
CA ILE A 542 -5.62 19.67 7.27
C ILE A 542 -6.55 20.35 6.28
N ALA A 543 -7.81 20.58 6.65
CA ALA A 543 -8.79 21.15 5.76
C ALA A 543 -9.62 22.24 6.42
N ARG A 544 -9.97 23.26 5.62
CA ARG A 544 -10.88 24.35 5.98
C ARG A 544 -12.14 24.28 5.13
N ARG A 545 -13.29 24.49 5.75
CA ARG A 545 -14.58 24.52 5.09
C ARG A 545 -14.63 25.63 4.02
N ARG A 546 -15.16 25.31 2.84
CA ARG A 546 -15.43 26.27 1.75
C ARG A 546 -16.90 26.68 1.72
N GLY A 547 -17.14 27.99 1.83
CA GLY A 547 -18.44 28.64 1.59
C GLY A 547 -19.53 28.41 2.64
N THR A 548 -20.53 29.28 2.64
CA THR A 548 -21.78 29.19 3.42
C THR A 548 -22.94 28.91 2.47
N ALA A 549 -23.19 27.66 2.12
CA ALA A 549 -24.35 27.31 1.28
C ALA A 549 -25.35 26.43 2.03
N THR A 550 -26.51 27.02 2.26
CA THR A 550 -27.77 26.42 2.69
C THR A 550 -28.07 25.11 1.93
N GLY A 551 -28.16 23.99 2.65
CA GLY A 551 -28.76 22.74 2.18
C GLY A 551 -27.86 21.76 1.39
N GLN A 552 -26.60 22.10 1.09
CA GLN A 552 -25.63 21.17 0.47
C GLN A 552 -24.61 20.64 1.50
N THR A 553 -23.99 19.50 1.17
CA THR A 553 -22.94 18.87 2.01
C THR A 553 -21.74 19.80 2.09
N ALA A 554 -21.17 20.02 3.28
CA ALA A 554 -20.03 20.91 3.42
C ALA A 554 -18.83 20.38 2.63
N GLU A 555 -18.29 21.23 1.75
CA GLU A 555 -17.03 20.97 1.03
C GLU A 555 -15.88 21.59 1.82
N TYR A 556 -14.75 20.89 1.86
CA TYR A 556 -13.54 21.29 2.56
C TYR A 556 -12.39 21.34 1.58
N LEU A 557 -11.56 22.37 1.69
CA LEU A 557 -10.29 22.46 0.98
C LEU A 557 -9.17 22.00 1.89
N LEU A 558 -8.44 20.98 1.46
CA LEU A 558 -7.24 20.52 2.14
C LEU A 558 -6.06 21.46 1.84
N ALA A 559 -5.08 21.50 2.75
CA ALA A 559 -3.80 22.18 2.55
C ALA A 559 -3.06 21.65 1.31
N SER A 560 -3.29 20.40 0.91
CA SER A 560 -2.82 19.81 -0.36
C SER A 560 -3.49 20.38 -1.62
N GLY A 561 -4.53 21.20 -1.49
CA GLY A 561 -5.33 21.73 -2.61
C GLY A 561 -6.47 20.81 -3.05
N THR A 562 -6.57 19.61 -2.49
CA THR A 562 -7.67 18.69 -2.79
C THR A 562 -8.97 19.18 -2.15
N ALA A 563 -10.06 19.23 -2.91
CA ALA A 563 -11.40 19.45 -2.37
C ALA A 563 -12.03 18.10 -1.94
N ALA A 564 -12.59 18.05 -0.74
CA ALA A 564 -13.19 16.85 -0.16
C ALA A 564 -14.52 17.15 0.54
N SER A 565 -15.37 16.13 0.66
CA SER A 565 -16.68 16.25 1.32
C SER A 565 -16.87 15.21 2.42
N LEU A 566 -17.60 15.58 3.47
CA LEU A 566 -18.01 14.66 4.53
C LEU A 566 -19.22 13.81 4.11
N PRO A 567 -19.38 12.60 4.69
CA PRO A 567 -20.64 11.85 4.61
C PRO A 567 -21.83 12.68 5.12
N LYS A 568 -23.01 12.51 4.52
CA LYS A 568 -24.22 13.27 4.88
C LYS A 568 -24.62 13.13 6.35
N ASP A 569 -24.32 11.98 6.95
CA ASP A 569 -24.59 11.61 8.33
C ASP A 569 -23.46 11.98 9.31
N SER A 570 -22.45 12.73 8.87
CA SER A 570 -21.33 13.14 9.71
C SER A 570 -21.72 14.17 10.77
N SER A 571 -21.28 13.95 12.01
CA SER A 571 -21.34 14.93 13.11
C SER A 571 -20.43 16.15 12.86
N LEU A 572 -19.47 16.05 11.95
CA LEU A 572 -18.45 17.08 11.68
C LEU A 572 -18.89 18.14 10.64
N GLN A 573 -20.13 18.09 10.13
CA GLN A 573 -20.61 19.02 9.09
C GLN A 573 -20.56 20.50 9.51
N GLY A 574 -20.56 20.78 10.83
CA GLY A 574 -20.52 22.13 11.38
C GLY A 574 -19.12 22.71 11.62
N CYS A 575 -18.09 21.87 11.69
CA CYS A 575 -16.73 22.29 12.03
C CYS A 575 -16.11 23.13 10.91
N GLU A 576 -15.41 24.21 11.26
CA GLU A 576 -14.71 25.02 10.24
C GLU A 576 -13.42 24.34 9.78
N TRP A 577 -12.69 23.74 10.73
CA TRP A 577 -11.39 23.13 10.53
C TRP A 577 -11.42 21.66 10.88
N LEU A 578 -10.76 20.84 10.06
CA LEU A 578 -10.68 19.40 10.23
C LEU A 578 -9.26 18.91 10.00
N ALA A 579 -8.81 17.99 10.85
CA ALA A 579 -7.67 17.13 10.57
C ALA A 579 -8.17 15.82 9.93
N ILE A 580 -7.83 15.56 8.67
CA ILE A 580 -8.32 14.38 7.96
C ILE A 580 -7.28 13.26 8.01
N ALA A 581 -7.69 12.11 8.53
CA ALA A 581 -6.86 10.90 8.62
C ALA A 581 -7.03 9.97 7.42
N GLN A 582 -8.23 9.95 6.82
CA GLN A 582 -8.52 9.03 5.74
C GLN A 582 -9.43 9.66 4.70
N LEU A 583 -8.99 9.59 3.45
CA LEU A 583 -9.74 9.95 2.26
C LEU A 583 -10.02 8.70 1.42
N THR A 584 -11.09 8.75 0.64
CA THR A 584 -11.28 7.82 -0.47
C THR A 584 -11.60 8.62 -1.72
N LEU A 585 -10.90 8.32 -2.80
CA LEU A 585 -11.17 8.90 -4.10
C LEU A 585 -12.29 8.12 -4.79
N HIS A 586 -13.27 8.87 -5.28
CA HIS A 586 -14.43 8.38 -6.03
C HIS A 586 -14.47 9.16 -7.35
N GLY A 587 -13.76 8.66 -8.37
CA GLY A 587 -13.47 9.41 -9.60
C GLY A 587 -12.63 10.66 -9.29
N ASN A 588 -13.19 11.84 -9.59
CA ASN A 588 -12.54 13.13 -9.30
C ASN A 588 -12.92 13.73 -7.94
N ARG A 589 -13.79 13.08 -7.16
CA ARG A 589 -14.23 13.60 -5.85
C ARG A 589 -13.55 12.86 -4.71
N ALA A 590 -13.06 13.59 -3.72
CA ALA A 590 -12.55 13.02 -2.48
C ALA A 590 -13.67 12.99 -1.42
N ILE A 591 -13.84 11.84 -0.75
CA ILE A 591 -14.76 11.67 0.37
C ILE A 591 -13.95 11.42 1.64
N ILE A 592 -14.22 12.21 2.67
CA ILE A 592 -13.62 12.06 3.99
C ILE A 592 -14.21 10.81 4.66
N ARG A 593 -13.34 9.93 5.14
CA ARG A 593 -13.71 8.67 5.81
C ARG A 593 -13.36 8.64 7.29
N SER A 594 -12.40 9.46 7.70
CA SER A 594 -12.01 9.65 9.09
C SER A 594 -11.38 11.03 9.25
N ALA A 595 -11.90 11.83 10.17
CA ALA A 595 -11.39 13.15 10.52
C ALA A 595 -11.69 13.46 11.98
N ALA A 596 -10.97 14.42 12.53
CA ALA A 596 -11.23 15.02 13.84
C ALA A 596 -11.37 16.54 13.69
N GLU A 597 -12.14 17.13 14.60
CA GLU A 597 -12.25 18.59 14.72
C GLU A 597 -10.90 19.20 15.06
N LEU A 598 -10.60 20.35 14.46
CA LEU A 598 -9.39 21.14 14.66
C LEU A 598 -9.80 22.62 14.73
N ASP A 599 -8.89 23.50 15.12
CA ASP A 599 -9.00 24.95 14.96
C ASP A 599 -7.84 25.49 14.12
N GLN A 600 -7.85 26.81 13.85
CA GLN A 600 -6.81 27.42 13.04
C GLN A 600 -5.44 27.44 13.74
N ASP A 601 -5.38 27.69 15.05
CA ASP A 601 -4.13 27.79 15.79
C ASP A 601 -3.39 26.45 15.79
N HIS A 602 -4.10 25.34 16.06
CA HIS A 602 -3.55 23.99 15.96
C HIS A 602 -3.22 23.60 14.51
N ALA A 603 -3.98 24.09 13.53
CA ALA A 603 -3.67 23.86 12.11
C ALA A 603 -2.33 24.49 11.70
N GLU A 604 -2.10 25.75 12.05
CA GLU A 604 -0.85 26.46 11.78
C GLU A 604 0.33 25.86 12.56
N LEU A 605 0.09 25.40 13.80
CA LEU A 605 1.12 24.73 14.60
C LEU A 605 1.52 23.37 14.00
N ALA A 606 0.55 22.52 13.65
CA ALA A 606 0.81 21.17 13.13
C ALA A 606 1.43 21.19 11.73
N ALA A 607 1.13 22.20 10.92
CA ALA A 607 1.57 22.32 9.54
C ALA A 607 2.33 23.63 9.26
N GLY A 608 3.11 24.09 10.24
CA GLY A 608 3.86 25.36 10.15
C GLY A 608 4.80 25.46 8.95
N SER A 609 5.33 24.33 8.47
CA SER A 609 6.16 24.28 7.26
C SER A 609 5.39 24.57 5.97
N LEU A 610 4.06 24.47 5.98
CA LEU A 610 3.17 24.81 4.86
C LEU A 610 2.68 26.26 4.94
N VAL A 611 2.94 26.96 6.06
CA VAL A 611 2.54 28.35 6.23
C VAL A 611 3.42 29.23 5.37
N THR A 612 2.80 29.98 4.45
CA THR A 612 3.50 30.90 3.56
C THR A 612 2.80 32.25 3.54
N THR A 613 3.58 33.30 3.39
CA THR A 613 3.08 34.64 3.09
C THR A 613 3.66 35.07 1.76
N GLN A 614 2.80 35.22 0.75
CA GLN A 614 3.19 35.60 -0.60
C GLN A 614 2.37 36.80 -1.06
N THR A 615 3.00 37.70 -1.81
CA THR A 615 2.28 38.81 -2.45
C THR A 615 1.98 38.41 -3.89
N GLU A 616 0.70 38.20 -4.20
CA GLU A 616 0.28 38.02 -5.60
C GLU A 616 -0.18 39.38 -6.15
N ALA A 617 0.29 39.71 -7.34
CA ALA A 617 -0.09 40.90 -8.07
C ALA A 617 -0.78 40.50 -9.37
N LYS A 618 -1.85 41.23 -9.73
CA LYS A 618 -2.59 41.04 -10.97
C LYS A 618 -2.67 42.36 -11.72
N PHE A 619 -2.41 42.31 -13.02
CA PHE A 619 -2.59 43.42 -13.94
C PHE A 619 -3.95 43.33 -14.62
N VAL A 620 -4.83 44.30 -14.34
CA VAL A 620 -6.19 44.38 -14.89
C VAL A 620 -6.43 45.82 -15.34
N ASP A 621 -6.85 46.01 -16.59
CA ASP A 621 -7.22 47.31 -17.18
C ASP A 621 -6.19 48.43 -16.96
N GLY A 622 -4.90 48.14 -17.18
CA GLY A 622 -3.84 49.14 -17.06
C GLY A 622 -3.38 49.41 -15.62
N LYS A 623 -3.94 48.71 -14.63
CA LYS A 623 -3.60 48.87 -13.21
C LYS A 623 -3.11 47.56 -12.62
N VAL A 624 -2.05 47.64 -11.80
CA VAL A 624 -1.63 46.53 -10.96
C VAL A 624 -2.29 46.66 -9.59
N SER A 625 -2.97 45.59 -9.18
CA SER A 625 -3.42 45.40 -7.81
C SER A 625 -2.61 44.27 -7.19
N ALA A 626 -2.25 44.40 -5.91
CA ALA A 626 -1.54 43.34 -5.18
C ALA A 626 -2.23 43.03 -3.86
N ARG A 627 -2.17 41.76 -3.48
CA ARG A 627 -2.69 41.26 -2.21
C ARG A 627 -1.61 40.40 -1.56
N SER A 628 -1.32 40.68 -0.30
CA SER A 628 -0.54 39.78 0.54
C SER A 628 -1.47 38.69 1.03
N MET A 629 -1.14 37.44 0.72
CA MET A 629 -1.91 36.27 1.12
C MET A 629 -1.12 35.46 2.10
N HIS A 630 -1.74 35.23 3.25
CA HIS A 630 -1.30 34.28 4.23
C HIS A 630 -2.01 32.95 3.97
N ARG A 631 -1.26 31.89 3.72
CA ARG A 631 -1.79 30.59 3.33
C ARG A 631 -1.23 29.47 4.19
N LEU A 632 -2.04 28.46 4.44
CA LEU A 632 -1.62 27.14 4.90
C LEU A 632 -1.71 26.17 3.72
N GLY A 633 -0.59 25.97 3.02
CA GLY A 633 -0.59 25.28 1.73
C GLY A 633 -1.54 25.97 0.74
N ALA A 634 -2.55 25.24 0.26
CA ALA A 634 -3.58 25.77 -0.63
C ALA A 634 -4.72 26.54 0.08
N ILE A 635 -4.78 26.52 1.42
CA ILE A 635 -5.84 27.18 2.18
C ILE A 635 -5.48 28.64 2.37
N GLU A 636 -6.31 29.56 1.88
CA GLU A 636 -6.20 30.99 2.20
C GLU A 636 -6.68 31.24 3.64
N LEU A 637 -5.77 31.71 4.49
CA LEU A 637 -6.05 32.10 5.87
C LEU A 637 -6.56 33.54 5.91
N SER A 638 -5.81 34.45 5.25
CA SER A 638 -6.18 35.86 5.10
C SER A 638 -5.60 36.46 3.81
N SER A 639 -6.22 37.53 3.33
CA SER A 639 -5.80 38.26 2.13
C SER A 639 -6.01 39.76 2.30
N THR A 640 -4.91 40.49 2.43
CA THR A 640 -4.89 41.94 2.64
C THR A 640 -4.38 42.68 1.40
N PRO A 641 -5.08 43.73 0.94
CA PRO A 641 -4.54 44.60 -0.12
C PRO A 641 -3.23 45.24 0.31
N VAL A 642 -2.22 45.19 -0.55
CA VAL A 642 -0.91 45.81 -0.31
C VAL A 642 -0.48 46.63 -1.51
N LYS A 643 0.44 47.58 -1.30
CA LYS A 643 1.05 48.33 -2.39
C LYS A 643 2.02 47.42 -3.16
N PRO A 644 1.85 47.21 -4.47
CA PRO A 644 2.77 46.38 -5.25
C PRO A 644 4.16 47.01 -5.29
N THR A 645 5.20 46.19 -5.19
CA THR A 645 6.59 46.63 -5.48
C THR A 645 6.80 46.68 -7.00
N PRO A 646 7.85 47.35 -7.50
CA PRO A 646 8.18 47.35 -8.93
C PRO A 646 8.32 45.94 -9.52
N GLU A 647 8.94 45.02 -8.76
CA GLU A 647 9.10 43.61 -9.16
C GLU A 647 7.76 42.89 -9.29
N HIS A 648 6.87 43.01 -8.31
CA HIS A 648 5.52 42.43 -8.39
C HIS A 648 4.73 43.00 -9.57
N THR A 649 4.94 44.27 -9.89
CA THR A 649 4.25 44.96 -10.97
C THR A 649 4.72 44.45 -12.33
N LYS A 650 6.04 44.32 -12.52
CA LYS A 650 6.66 43.72 -13.71
C LYS A 650 6.21 42.28 -13.90
N ALA A 651 6.27 41.47 -12.84
CA ALA A 651 5.85 40.07 -12.88
C ALA A 651 4.36 39.91 -13.21
N ALA A 652 3.48 40.75 -12.64
CA ALA A 652 2.04 40.71 -12.92
C ALA A 652 1.71 41.06 -14.37
N VAL A 653 2.36 42.09 -14.94
CA VAL A 653 2.20 42.45 -16.35
C VAL A 653 2.66 41.30 -17.25
N ALA A 654 3.86 40.77 -16.99
CA ALA A 654 4.41 39.66 -17.77
C ALA A 654 3.53 38.40 -17.70
N SER A 655 3.02 38.05 -16.51
CA SER A 655 2.09 36.92 -16.33
C SER A 655 0.79 37.11 -17.12
N THR A 656 0.19 38.31 -17.08
CA THR A 656 -1.04 38.59 -17.83
C THR A 656 -0.82 38.49 -19.34
N ILE A 657 0.34 38.94 -19.86
CA ILE A 657 0.70 38.78 -21.28
C ILE A 657 0.88 37.30 -21.61
N ARG A 658 1.54 36.52 -20.73
CA ARG A 658 1.70 35.06 -20.92
C ARG A 658 0.37 34.32 -20.97
N GLU A 659 -0.57 34.67 -20.11
CA GLU A 659 -1.88 34.01 -20.04
C GLU A 659 -2.77 34.30 -21.25
N ARG A 660 -2.68 35.51 -21.82
CA ARG A 660 -3.49 35.91 -22.99
C ARG A 660 -2.83 35.58 -24.32
N GLY A 661 -1.50 35.53 -24.37
CA GLY A 661 -0.72 35.59 -25.60
C GLY A 661 -0.44 37.03 -26.01
N VAL A 662 0.72 37.26 -26.63
CA VAL A 662 1.19 38.59 -27.04
C VAL A 662 0.22 39.22 -28.03
N LEU A 663 -0.21 38.46 -29.05
CA LEU A 663 -1.08 38.99 -30.10
C LEU A 663 -2.44 39.42 -29.53
N ASP A 664 -3.10 38.57 -28.74
CA ASP A 664 -4.41 38.92 -28.15
C ASP A 664 -4.31 40.09 -27.16
N PHE A 665 -3.24 40.14 -26.37
CA PHE A 665 -3.04 41.21 -25.40
C PHE A 665 -2.94 42.59 -26.06
N PHE A 666 -2.26 42.69 -27.20
CA PHE A 666 -2.06 43.94 -27.94
C PHE A 666 -3.10 44.20 -29.04
N ALA A 667 -3.82 43.19 -29.53
CA ALA A 667 -4.84 43.33 -30.59
C ALA A 667 -6.02 44.23 -30.19
N VAL A 668 -6.32 44.35 -28.89
CA VAL A 668 -7.40 45.20 -28.34
C VAL A 668 -6.95 46.67 -28.20
N THR A 669 -5.93 47.10 -28.94
CA THR A 669 -5.43 48.48 -28.91
C THR A 669 -6.44 49.48 -29.48
N THR A 670 -6.46 50.71 -28.96
CA THR A 670 -7.20 51.83 -29.59
C THR A 670 -6.39 52.56 -30.67
N ASN A 671 -5.19 52.07 -31.00
CA ASN A 671 -4.33 52.58 -32.07
C ASN A 671 -4.09 51.54 -33.18
N PRO A 672 -5.07 51.33 -34.09
CA PRO A 672 -5.01 50.29 -35.12
C PRO A 672 -3.81 50.41 -36.06
N LYS A 673 -3.30 51.63 -36.27
CA LYS A 673 -2.21 51.89 -37.20
C LYS A 673 -0.90 51.29 -36.68
N ARG A 674 -0.55 51.52 -35.42
CA ARG A 674 0.67 50.95 -34.81
C ARG A 674 0.62 49.43 -34.74
N TYR A 675 -0.52 48.86 -34.39
CA TYR A 675 -0.66 47.39 -34.37
C TYR A 675 -0.50 46.79 -35.77
N ALA A 676 -0.99 47.46 -36.81
CA ALA A 676 -0.77 47.04 -38.19
C ALA A 676 0.71 47.11 -38.61
N GLU A 677 1.48 48.09 -38.12
CA GLU A 677 2.93 48.19 -38.35
C GLU A 677 3.68 47.02 -37.70
N PHE A 678 3.36 46.69 -36.44
CA PHE A 678 3.86 45.52 -35.73
C PHE A 678 3.54 44.22 -36.47
N GLU A 679 2.27 43.97 -36.83
CA GLU A 679 1.86 42.78 -37.58
C GLU A 679 2.55 42.67 -38.94
N THR A 680 2.81 43.81 -39.59
CA THR A 680 3.54 43.84 -40.87
C THR A 680 5.00 43.41 -40.68
N LEU A 681 5.68 43.93 -39.67
CA LEU A 681 7.06 43.53 -39.35
C LEU A 681 7.12 42.05 -38.95
N ARG A 682 6.23 41.62 -38.05
CA ARG A 682 6.07 40.23 -37.60
C ARG A 682 5.83 39.30 -38.78
N GLY A 683 4.93 39.65 -39.69
CA GLY A 683 4.65 38.87 -40.90
C GLY A 683 5.88 38.71 -41.80
N ARG A 684 6.65 39.79 -42.00
CA ARG A 684 7.91 39.75 -42.77
C ARG A 684 8.96 38.85 -42.11
N LEU A 685 9.17 38.98 -40.79
CA LEU A 685 10.09 38.14 -40.04
C LEU A 685 9.65 36.67 -40.04
N GLY A 686 8.35 36.40 -39.91
CA GLY A 686 7.79 35.05 -39.95
C GLY A 686 7.97 34.37 -41.31
N ILE A 687 7.88 35.13 -42.41
CA ILE A 687 8.21 34.61 -43.75
C ILE A 687 9.70 34.28 -43.83
N LEU A 688 10.58 35.17 -43.36
CA LEU A 688 12.02 34.93 -43.38
C LEU A 688 12.41 33.71 -42.56
N TYR A 689 11.85 33.55 -41.36
CA TYR A 689 12.06 32.35 -40.53
C TYR A 689 11.53 31.08 -41.19
N LYS A 690 10.32 31.13 -41.77
CA LYS A 690 9.72 29.96 -42.44
C LYS A 690 10.50 29.51 -43.68
N VAL A 691 11.11 30.45 -44.42
CA VAL A 691 11.85 30.16 -45.65
C VAL A 691 13.32 29.83 -45.40
N PHE A 692 13.98 30.57 -44.50
CA PHE A 692 15.44 30.50 -44.30
C PHE A 692 15.87 29.93 -42.95
N GLY A 693 14.98 29.83 -41.96
CA GLY A 693 15.31 29.36 -40.61
C GLY A 693 16.22 30.33 -39.83
N PRO A 694 17.01 29.84 -38.85
CA PRO A 694 17.96 30.66 -38.09
C PRO A 694 18.95 31.42 -39.00
N PRO A 695 19.34 32.67 -38.68
CA PRO A 695 19.15 33.38 -37.40
C PRO A 695 17.86 34.19 -37.28
N TRP A 696 16.93 34.07 -38.24
CA TRP A 696 15.65 34.77 -38.14
C TRP A 696 14.82 34.21 -36.96
N PRO A 697 14.10 35.06 -36.20
CA PRO A 697 13.38 34.61 -35.01
C PRO A 697 12.04 33.94 -35.36
N ASP A 698 11.65 32.95 -34.56
CA ASP A 698 10.28 32.44 -34.55
C ASP A 698 9.36 33.49 -33.93
N VAL A 699 8.44 34.03 -34.72
CA VAL A 699 7.51 35.10 -34.33
C VAL A 699 6.06 34.61 -34.30
N THR A 700 5.86 33.31 -34.07
CA THR A 700 4.57 32.75 -33.67
C THR A 700 4.19 33.27 -32.27
N ASP A 701 2.88 33.37 -31.99
CA ASP A 701 2.40 33.88 -30.70
C ASP A 701 2.96 33.06 -29.51
N THR A 702 3.03 31.73 -29.67
CA THR A 702 3.64 30.84 -28.67
C THR A 702 5.12 31.16 -28.41
N ALA A 703 5.92 31.36 -29.47
CA ALA A 703 7.34 31.64 -29.34
C ALA A 703 7.58 33.04 -28.71
N LEU A 704 6.86 34.06 -29.19
CA LEU A 704 6.93 35.41 -28.63
C LEU A 704 6.54 35.43 -27.13
N THR A 705 5.56 34.62 -26.75
CA THR A 705 5.08 34.50 -25.37
C THR A 705 6.07 33.77 -24.46
N GLN A 706 6.73 32.72 -24.96
CA GLN A 706 7.74 31.97 -24.19
C GLN A 706 8.99 32.80 -23.91
N HIS A 707 9.36 33.69 -24.84
CA HIS A 707 10.58 34.51 -24.80
C HIS A 707 10.32 35.98 -24.45
N LEU A 708 9.23 36.28 -23.73
CA LEU A 708 8.84 37.66 -23.37
C LEU A 708 9.98 38.47 -22.72
N ASP A 709 10.74 37.83 -21.85
CA ASP A 709 11.82 38.49 -21.09
C ASP A 709 13.01 38.84 -22.00
N ASP A 710 13.13 38.24 -23.19
CA ASP A 710 14.25 38.45 -24.09
C ASP A 710 14.05 39.66 -25.02
N TRP A 711 12.81 40.00 -25.39
CA TRP A 711 12.52 41.02 -26.41
C TRP A 711 11.54 42.12 -25.97
N LEU A 712 10.66 41.86 -25.00
CA LEU A 712 9.62 42.80 -24.55
C LEU A 712 9.86 43.33 -23.13
N GLU A 713 11.01 43.03 -22.53
CA GLU A 713 11.33 43.46 -21.16
C GLU A 713 11.18 44.99 -20.95
N PRO A 714 11.69 45.87 -21.84
CA PRO A 714 11.55 47.32 -21.67
C PRO A 714 10.08 47.78 -21.71
N GLU A 715 9.26 47.19 -22.56
CA GLU A 715 7.84 47.51 -22.72
C GLU A 715 7.03 47.00 -21.52
N ILE A 716 7.37 45.83 -20.98
CA ILE A 716 6.81 45.31 -19.74
C ILE A 716 7.12 46.28 -18.58
N GLU A 717 8.33 46.84 -18.52
CA GLU A 717 8.66 47.85 -17.51
C GLU A 717 7.87 49.15 -17.69
N GLN A 718 7.66 49.60 -18.93
CA GLN A 718 6.84 50.77 -19.22
C GLN A 718 5.38 50.54 -18.80
N LEU A 719 4.80 49.40 -19.15
CA LEU A 719 3.47 48.99 -18.70
C LEU A 719 3.37 48.93 -17.18
N ALA A 720 4.40 48.39 -16.51
CA ALA A 720 4.47 48.34 -15.06
C ALA A 720 4.52 49.75 -14.44
N ARG A 721 5.15 50.73 -15.09
CA ARG A 721 5.15 52.15 -14.66
C ARG A 721 3.85 52.88 -14.98
N GLY A 722 2.87 52.23 -15.61
CA GLY A 722 1.56 52.78 -15.93
C GLY A 722 1.44 53.38 -17.33
N THR A 723 2.40 53.11 -18.23
CA THR A 723 2.27 53.46 -19.65
C THR A 723 1.09 52.69 -20.25
N HIS A 724 0.21 53.38 -20.97
CA HIS A 724 -0.88 52.72 -21.69
C HIS A 724 -0.32 51.87 -22.83
N ARG A 725 -0.81 50.64 -23.03
CA ARG A 725 -0.30 49.69 -24.04
C ARG A 725 -0.21 50.29 -25.46
N ASP A 726 -1.14 51.17 -25.82
CA ASP A 726 -1.18 51.84 -27.13
C ASP A 726 -0.02 52.83 -27.39
N ARG A 727 0.74 53.16 -26.35
CA ARG A 727 1.91 54.03 -26.44
C ARG A 727 3.22 53.28 -26.62
N LEU A 728 3.23 51.98 -26.38
CA LEU A 728 4.40 51.13 -26.59
C LEU A 728 4.74 51.07 -28.08
N ASP A 729 6.02 50.83 -28.34
CA ASP A 729 6.57 50.56 -29.67
C ASP A 729 6.91 49.06 -29.68
N LEU A 730 6.23 48.28 -30.52
CA LEU A 730 6.24 46.82 -30.50
C LEU A 730 6.98 46.24 -31.70
#